data_AF-A0A1V5HKJ4-F1
#
_entry.id   AF-A0A1V5HKJ4-F1
#
_cell.length_a   1.000
_cell.length_b   1.000
_cell.length_c   1.000
_cell.angle_alpha   90.00
_cell.angle_beta   90.00
_cell.angle_gamma   90.00
#
_symmetry.space_group_name_H-M   'P 1'
#
loop_
_entity.id
_entity.type
_entity.pdbx_description
1 polymer ?
#
loop_
_entity_poly.entity_id
_entity_poly.type
_entity_poly.pdbx_seq_one_letter_code
_entity_poly.pdbx_strand_id
1 'polypeptide(L)'
;MKYLQTIIGLLFVFLLGSLLMGCQEDVSQESTKIKDLESWVLTLYQDKIIDEDQSFPKTAEGLGGVITWESSQADLLSSNGFYQAPKEDTIINLICTISIDGQTKTLTIPVTVKGKDEALEPLPLLVQMENWVLALYQDKVIDQNQNFPKTAEGIGGTIKWQTFDPDLLTAQGVYTAPVVDTNIELVVTIKIDGEQKILFIPVTIKGYGTPMDAISLYVEKIVKQDVVNNVFLPLTHPDYDCAITWQSSRPDLLDNKGNFTKPNEDIPFELSYTILYEGESVTKILVMRAKGLSDFQKAVAVLEQLDSEYQKINNVNGDLDLMQTVDLYGAIIEWESSNPSVISTTGKYQAPLYDQNVRLTLTVRVQDSHVSSTYQWTVKGGVALHKWDQIEQFLKAIAKPQINTIKQFYLFGYEVGYERVPSQNQGYLPFYDEKPMTIIQEIVPMTNMNIRPGRNRTATKYIVIHNTGMAAPTATAKQLSKSIQNSTREASWHFSIDDKETYQQLGINEVGWHAGEANGNNYGIGIESCVYQGVDFNQVLRRLAKLTAQLLIDFNLGFSDIKQHYDFSGKNCPQVIREAHRWDEFIDLVQIEYFAMTNLSDVSFVWKSLTPTILDDEGKVIHHPGRVVQVSYQVSVTYHNETRVFTFESTLNNL
;
A
#
# COMPACT_ATOMS: atom_id res chain seq x y z
N MET A 1 -30.34 -38.20 32.07
CA MET A 1 -31.42 -39.01 31.47
C MET A 1 -30.83 -40.18 30.69
N LYS A 2 -30.72 -41.35 31.32
CA LYS A 2 -30.51 -42.67 30.72
C LYS A 2 -31.09 -43.69 31.72
N TYR A 3 -32.15 -44.41 31.29
CA TYR A 3 -32.50 -45.83 31.54
C TYR A 3 -31.86 -46.51 32.78
N LEU A 4 -32.51 -47.29 33.64
CA LEU A 4 -33.77 -48.06 33.62
C LEU A 4 -33.86 -48.86 34.95
N GLN A 5 -35.08 -49.22 35.42
CA GLN A 5 -35.43 -50.40 36.25
C GLN A 5 -35.05 -50.39 37.77
N THR A 6 -35.86 -50.81 38.76
CA THR A 6 -37.15 -51.53 38.85
C THR A 6 -37.77 -51.34 40.25
N ILE A 7 -39.10 -51.22 40.32
CA ILE A 7 -39.95 -51.41 41.51
C ILE A 7 -40.50 -52.85 41.50
N ILE A 8 -40.60 -53.52 42.66
CA ILE A 8 -41.58 -54.56 43.09
C ILE A 8 -41.14 -54.94 44.54
N GLY A 9 -41.95 -55.09 45.58
CA GLY A 9 -43.39 -55.25 45.71
C GLY A 9 -43.75 -56.64 46.30
N LEU A 10 -44.48 -56.64 47.42
CA LEU A 10 -45.23 -57.73 48.09
C LEU A 10 -44.43 -58.72 48.99
N LEU A 11 -44.75 -58.98 50.27
CA LEU A 11 -46.01 -59.16 51.04
C LEU A 11 -46.57 -60.60 50.94
N PHE A 12 -47.03 -61.14 52.09
CA PHE A 12 -47.62 -62.47 52.41
C PHE A 12 -46.62 -63.50 53.00
N VAL A 13 -46.90 -64.29 54.05
CA VAL A 13 -48.14 -64.97 54.47
C VAL A 13 -48.20 -65.14 56.01
N PHE A 14 -49.38 -64.88 56.60
CA PHE A 14 -49.87 -65.39 57.88
C PHE A 14 -50.74 -66.63 57.59
N LEU A 15 -50.58 -67.76 58.28
CA LEU A 15 -51.64 -68.76 58.56
C LEU A 15 -51.10 -69.80 59.58
N LEU A 16 -51.54 -69.77 60.83
CA LEU A 16 -52.64 -70.56 61.43
C LEU A 16 -52.37 -72.06 61.57
N GLY A 17 -52.44 -72.53 62.82
CA GLY A 17 -52.45 -73.95 63.18
C GLY A 17 -52.67 -74.14 64.68
N SER A 18 -53.91 -73.95 65.16
CA SER A 18 -54.34 -74.43 66.47
C SER A 18 -54.99 -75.81 66.31
N LEU A 19 -54.40 -76.85 66.92
CA LEU A 19 -55.14 -78.03 67.35
C LEU A 19 -54.55 -78.53 68.67
N LEU A 20 -55.40 -78.60 69.68
CA LEU A 20 -55.18 -79.09 71.04
C LEU A 20 -55.65 -80.55 71.14
N MET A 21 -55.23 -81.22 72.23
CA MET A 21 -55.42 -82.63 72.63
C MET A 21 -54.41 -83.57 71.96
N GLY A 22 -53.51 -84.24 72.67
CA GLY A 22 -53.32 -84.43 74.10
C GLY A 22 -52.60 -85.76 74.24
N CYS A 23 -51.38 -85.76 74.77
CA CYS A 23 -50.70 -86.95 75.25
C CYS A 23 -49.64 -86.50 76.27
N GLN A 24 -49.95 -86.84 77.52
CA GLN A 24 -49.06 -87.21 78.62
C GLN A 24 -47.74 -86.45 78.83
N GLU A 25 -47.73 -85.82 80.00
CA GLU A 25 -46.60 -85.28 80.74
C GLU A 25 -45.38 -86.22 80.74
N ASP A 26 -44.24 -85.66 80.34
CA ASP A 26 -42.97 -85.83 81.06
C ASP A 26 -42.20 -84.50 80.93
N VAL A 27 -42.64 -83.52 81.72
CA VAL A 27 -41.93 -82.24 81.88
C VAL A 27 -40.78 -82.50 82.83
N SER A 28 -39.56 -82.63 82.31
CA SER A 28 -38.39 -82.39 83.14
C SER A 28 -38.42 -80.92 83.54
N GLN A 29 -38.88 -80.61 84.75
CA GLN A 29 -38.78 -79.27 85.32
C GLN A 29 -37.28 -78.88 85.37
N GLU A 30 -36.83 -78.07 84.42
CA GLU A 30 -35.61 -77.28 84.58
C GLU A 30 -35.74 -76.50 85.89
N SER A 31 -34.77 -76.66 86.80
CA SER A 31 -34.80 -75.97 88.08
C SER A 31 -34.75 -74.45 87.86
N THR A 32 -35.41 -73.66 88.70
CA THR A 32 -35.41 -72.19 88.61
C THR A 32 -33.99 -71.61 88.53
N LYS A 33 -33.03 -72.29 89.19
CA LYS A 33 -31.61 -71.91 89.21
C LYS A 33 -30.95 -71.96 87.83
N ILE A 34 -31.29 -72.91 86.95
CA ILE A 34 -30.64 -73.01 85.63
C ILE A 34 -31.09 -71.89 84.69
N LYS A 35 -32.35 -71.44 84.82
CA LYS A 35 -32.91 -70.31 84.08
C LYS A 35 -32.38 -68.95 84.56
N ASP A 36 -32.16 -68.82 85.86
CA ASP A 36 -31.52 -67.62 86.44
C ASP A 36 -30.06 -67.49 85.95
N LEU A 37 -29.33 -68.61 85.88
CA LEU A 37 -27.96 -68.65 85.33
C LEU A 37 -27.93 -68.37 83.83
N GLU A 38 -28.88 -68.91 83.05
CA GLU A 38 -29.01 -68.62 81.62
C GLU A 38 -29.22 -67.12 81.38
N SER A 39 -30.16 -66.52 82.10
CA SER A 39 -30.46 -65.09 82.01
C SER A 39 -29.23 -64.25 82.38
N TRP A 40 -28.50 -64.64 83.43
CA TRP A 40 -27.29 -63.95 83.86
C TRP A 40 -26.17 -64.01 82.80
N VAL A 41 -25.90 -65.17 82.22
CA VAL A 41 -24.86 -65.30 81.18
C VAL A 41 -25.22 -64.46 79.94
N LEU A 42 -26.49 -64.48 79.52
CA LEU A 42 -26.95 -63.65 78.40
C LEU A 42 -26.77 -62.16 78.69
N THR A 43 -27.04 -61.68 79.91
CA THR A 43 -26.79 -60.25 80.24
C THR A 43 -25.32 -59.83 80.14
N LEU A 44 -24.37 -60.76 80.24
CA LEU A 44 -22.95 -60.44 80.17
C LEU A 44 -22.39 -60.42 78.75
N TYR A 45 -22.93 -61.24 77.85
CA TYR A 45 -22.30 -61.52 76.57
C TYR A 45 -23.22 -61.43 75.35
N GLN A 46 -24.55 -61.36 75.52
CA GLN A 46 -25.44 -61.20 74.38
C GLN A 46 -25.13 -59.88 73.66
N ASP A 47 -24.86 -59.98 72.36
CA ASP A 47 -24.53 -58.86 71.46
C ASP A 47 -23.27 -58.05 71.87
N LYS A 48 -22.37 -58.64 72.67
CA LYS A 48 -21.15 -57.97 73.12
C LYS A 48 -20.14 -57.77 71.98
N ILE A 49 -19.52 -56.60 71.93
CA ILE A 49 -18.32 -56.32 71.12
C ILE A 49 -17.09 -56.56 72.00
N ILE A 50 -16.15 -57.37 71.50
CA ILE A 50 -14.95 -57.81 72.18
C ILE A 50 -13.77 -57.19 71.43
N ASP A 51 -13.09 -56.24 72.06
CA ASP A 51 -11.90 -55.56 71.54
C ASP A 51 -10.67 -55.73 72.46
N GLU A 52 -10.80 -56.55 73.50
CA GLU A 52 -9.75 -56.90 74.47
C GLU A 52 -10.00 -58.28 75.11
N ASP A 53 -8.98 -58.79 75.83
CA ASP A 53 -9.06 -60.05 76.57
C ASP A 53 -10.24 -60.07 77.56
N GLN A 54 -10.95 -61.19 77.63
CA GLN A 54 -12.09 -61.40 78.50
C GLN A 54 -11.76 -62.30 79.69
N SER A 55 -12.30 -62.00 80.86
CA SER A 55 -12.29 -62.92 82.00
C SER A 55 -13.60 -63.68 82.07
N PHE A 56 -13.65 -64.88 81.49
CA PHE A 56 -14.87 -65.69 81.51
C PHE A 56 -15.16 -66.28 82.89
N PRO A 57 -16.38 -66.13 83.43
CA PRO A 57 -16.73 -66.64 84.75
C PRO A 57 -16.80 -68.17 84.73
N LYS A 58 -16.21 -68.82 85.74
CA LYS A 58 -16.29 -70.28 85.94
C LYS A 58 -17.41 -70.70 86.91
N THR A 59 -17.96 -69.73 87.63
CA THR A 59 -19.06 -69.87 88.60
C THR A 59 -19.82 -68.55 88.63
N ALA A 60 -21.13 -68.57 88.84
CA ALA A 60 -21.90 -67.34 89.09
C ALA A 60 -21.91 -67.03 90.59
N GLU A 61 -21.35 -65.88 90.96
CA GLU A 61 -21.32 -65.41 92.35
C GLU A 61 -22.75 -65.18 92.86
N GLY A 62 -23.13 -65.87 93.96
CA GLY A 62 -24.47 -65.80 94.55
C GLY A 62 -25.53 -66.76 93.98
N LEU A 63 -25.32 -67.35 92.78
CA LEU A 63 -26.24 -68.33 92.17
C LEU A 63 -25.72 -69.77 92.19
N GLY A 64 -24.39 -69.95 92.30
CA GLY A 64 -23.74 -71.27 92.28
C GLY A 64 -23.59 -71.85 90.86
N GLY A 65 -23.19 -73.13 90.77
CA GLY A 65 -23.00 -73.83 89.50
C GLY A 65 -21.62 -73.66 88.87
N VAL A 66 -21.25 -74.59 88.00
CA VAL A 66 -20.00 -74.58 87.23
C VAL A 66 -20.29 -74.18 85.80
N ILE A 67 -19.49 -73.26 85.25
CA ILE A 67 -19.60 -72.74 83.89
C ILE A 67 -18.31 -73.05 83.14
N THR A 68 -18.45 -73.68 81.97
CA THR A 68 -17.35 -73.89 81.03
C THR A 68 -17.65 -73.19 79.71
N TRP A 69 -16.60 -72.69 79.08
CA TRP A 69 -16.67 -71.88 77.86
C TRP A 69 -15.92 -72.56 76.73
N GLU A 70 -16.49 -72.51 75.54
CA GLU A 70 -15.85 -72.81 74.28
C GLU A 70 -16.10 -71.68 73.29
N SER A 71 -15.18 -71.51 72.33
CA SER A 71 -15.32 -70.52 71.26
C SER A 71 -15.36 -71.24 69.92
N SER A 72 -16.27 -70.81 69.04
CA SER A 72 -16.33 -71.32 67.67
C SER A 72 -15.10 -70.94 66.83
N GLN A 73 -14.32 -69.94 67.26
CA GLN A 73 -13.08 -69.50 66.62
C GLN A 73 -12.05 -69.10 67.69
N ALA A 74 -11.41 -70.12 68.28
CA ALA A 74 -10.46 -69.94 69.37
C ALA A 74 -9.23 -69.09 69.02
N ASP A 75 -8.91 -68.94 67.73
CA ASP A 75 -7.81 -68.11 67.24
C ASP A 75 -8.10 -66.60 67.30
N LEU A 76 -9.38 -66.20 67.39
CA LEU A 76 -9.82 -64.81 67.51
C LEU A 76 -10.22 -64.47 68.94
N LEU A 77 -10.88 -65.42 69.62
CA LEU A 77 -11.19 -65.33 71.04
C LEU A 77 -11.13 -66.73 71.63
N SER A 78 -10.09 -67.05 72.39
CA SER A 78 -9.89 -68.38 72.95
C SER A 78 -10.90 -68.71 74.06
N SER A 79 -11.09 -70.00 74.37
CA SER A 79 -11.96 -70.46 75.49
C SER A 79 -11.53 -69.97 76.88
N ASN A 80 -10.30 -69.43 77.01
CA ASN A 80 -9.80 -68.78 78.23
C ASN A 80 -9.90 -67.25 78.18
N GLY A 81 -10.48 -66.71 77.10
CA GLY A 81 -10.76 -65.29 76.94
C GLY A 81 -9.65 -64.45 76.31
N PHE A 82 -8.54 -65.04 75.87
CA PHE A 82 -7.54 -64.30 75.09
C PHE A 82 -8.10 -63.86 73.74
N TYR A 83 -8.03 -62.57 73.48
CA TYR A 83 -8.46 -61.88 72.27
C TYR A 83 -7.31 -61.69 71.31
N GLN A 84 -7.58 -61.93 70.04
CA GLN A 84 -6.68 -61.63 68.94
C GLN A 84 -7.49 -60.97 67.81
N ALA A 85 -7.15 -59.71 67.54
CA ALA A 85 -7.87 -58.90 66.57
C ALA A 85 -7.85 -59.52 65.15
N PRO A 86 -9.01 -59.81 64.54
CA PRO A 86 -9.12 -60.14 63.12
C PRO A 86 -8.82 -58.93 62.22
N LYS A 87 -8.80 -59.15 60.91
CA LYS A 87 -8.66 -58.06 59.92
C LYS A 87 -9.90 -57.17 59.82
N GLU A 88 -11.08 -57.75 60.02
CA GLU A 88 -12.38 -57.08 59.98
C GLU A 88 -13.22 -57.58 61.15
N ASP A 89 -14.20 -56.79 61.59
CA ASP A 89 -15.14 -57.19 62.66
C ASP A 89 -15.78 -58.54 62.32
N THR A 90 -15.55 -59.53 63.18
CA THR A 90 -15.95 -60.92 62.94
C THR A 90 -16.90 -61.39 64.03
N ILE A 91 -18.10 -61.85 63.66
CA ILE A 91 -19.05 -62.46 64.60
C ILE A 91 -18.66 -63.92 64.84
N ILE A 92 -18.47 -64.28 66.11
CA ILE A 92 -18.20 -65.65 66.55
C ILE A 92 -19.25 -66.09 67.60
N ASN A 93 -19.34 -67.39 67.87
CA ASN A 93 -20.22 -67.93 68.90
C ASN A 93 -19.43 -68.39 70.11
N LEU A 94 -19.76 -67.87 71.29
CA LEU A 94 -19.36 -68.43 72.57
C LEU A 94 -20.35 -69.51 72.98
N ILE A 95 -19.85 -70.70 73.26
CA ILE A 95 -20.62 -71.84 73.73
C ILE A 95 -20.40 -71.97 75.23
N CYS A 96 -21.42 -71.58 76.01
CA CYS A 96 -21.40 -71.62 77.46
C CYS A 96 -22.16 -72.86 77.94
N THR A 97 -21.53 -73.74 78.70
CA THR A 97 -22.19 -74.89 79.35
C THR A 97 -22.26 -74.66 80.86
N ILE A 98 -23.49 -74.59 81.37
CA ILE A 98 -23.84 -74.36 82.77
C ILE A 98 -24.19 -75.72 83.38
N SER A 99 -23.61 -76.06 84.53
CA SER A 99 -23.88 -77.29 85.28
C SER A 99 -24.21 -76.97 86.74
N ILE A 100 -25.42 -77.31 87.21
CA ILE A 100 -25.85 -77.10 88.60
C ILE A 100 -26.82 -78.19 89.04
N ASP A 101 -26.66 -78.70 90.26
CA ASP A 101 -27.55 -79.70 90.89
C ASP A 101 -27.87 -80.93 89.99
N GLY A 102 -26.90 -81.37 89.18
CA GLY A 102 -27.04 -82.52 88.27
C GLY A 102 -27.72 -82.21 86.93
N GLN A 103 -28.12 -80.97 86.68
CA GLN A 103 -28.66 -80.49 85.40
C GLN A 103 -27.59 -79.74 84.60
N THR A 104 -27.61 -79.89 83.28
CA THR A 104 -26.72 -79.17 82.36
C THR A 104 -27.50 -78.44 81.27
N LYS A 105 -27.05 -77.24 80.91
CA LYS A 105 -27.62 -76.41 79.83
C LYS A 105 -26.49 -75.78 79.03
N THR A 106 -26.59 -75.86 77.71
CA THR A 106 -25.64 -75.22 76.80
C THR A 106 -26.31 -74.07 76.07
N LEU A 107 -25.64 -72.92 76.04
CA LEU A 107 -26.04 -71.70 75.36
C LEU A 107 -25.03 -71.39 74.27
N THR A 108 -25.52 -70.93 73.11
CA THR A 108 -24.70 -70.42 72.03
C THR A 108 -24.97 -68.92 71.91
N ILE A 109 -23.96 -68.11 72.18
CA ILE A 109 -24.08 -66.66 72.33
C ILE A 109 -23.22 -66.00 71.25
N PRO A 110 -23.81 -65.30 70.27
CA PRO A 110 -23.04 -64.56 69.28
C PRO A 110 -22.39 -63.32 69.92
N VAL A 111 -21.10 -63.12 69.66
CA VAL A 111 -20.32 -61.93 70.04
C VAL A 111 -19.54 -61.43 68.83
N THR A 112 -19.29 -60.12 68.76
CA THR A 112 -18.48 -59.52 67.69
C THR A 112 -17.05 -59.31 68.18
N VAL A 113 -16.04 -59.84 67.49
CA VAL A 113 -14.62 -59.60 67.77
C VAL A 113 -14.12 -58.51 66.84
N LYS A 114 -13.62 -57.40 67.40
CA LYS A 114 -13.29 -56.17 66.67
C LYS A 114 -11.99 -56.30 65.86
N GLY A 115 -11.97 -55.84 64.61
CA GLY A 115 -10.79 -55.86 63.74
C GLY A 115 -9.78 -54.72 63.99
N LYS A 116 -8.56 -54.83 63.42
CA LYS A 116 -7.56 -53.74 63.40
C LYS A 116 -7.70 -52.86 62.15
N ASP A 117 -7.80 -51.54 62.33
CA ASP A 117 -7.67 -50.58 61.22
C ASP A 117 -6.23 -50.58 60.64
N GLU A 118 -6.09 -50.79 59.33
CA GLU A 118 -4.81 -50.66 58.60
C GLU A 118 -4.48 -49.18 58.33
N ALA A 119 -3.27 -48.73 58.66
CA ALA A 119 -2.74 -47.43 58.26
C ALA A 119 -2.31 -47.45 56.78
N LEU A 120 -2.79 -46.50 55.97
CA LEU A 120 -2.46 -46.35 54.55
C LEU A 120 -1.00 -45.86 54.34
N GLU A 121 -0.26 -46.50 53.43
CA GLU A 121 1.06 -46.05 52.95
C GLU A 121 0.98 -44.68 52.23
N PRO A 122 2.01 -43.82 52.30
CA PRO A 122 2.01 -42.51 51.63
C PRO A 122 2.05 -42.66 50.09
N LEU A 123 1.32 -41.78 49.40
CA LEU A 123 1.24 -41.74 47.94
C LEU A 123 2.63 -41.53 47.29
N PRO A 124 2.88 -41.99 46.05
CA PRO A 124 4.09 -41.66 45.31
C PRO A 124 4.31 -40.15 45.16
N LEU A 125 5.57 -39.69 45.22
CA LEU A 125 5.92 -38.26 45.19
C LEU A 125 5.40 -37.52 43.95
N LEU A 126 5.36 -38.16 42.78
CA LEU A 126 4.79 -37.58 41.56
C LEU A 126 3.28 -37.34 41.69
N VAL A 127 2.55 -38.23 42.36
CA VAL A 127 1.10 -38.10 42.62
C VAL A 127 0.83 -37.03 43.67
N GLN A 128 1.68 -36.94 44.70
CA GLN A 128 1.60 -35.85 45.67
C GLN A 128 1.83 -34.49 44.98
N MET A 129 2.82 -34.40 44.10
CA MET A 129 3.14 -33.19 43.33
C MET A 129 2.02 -32.80 42.34
N GLU A 130 1.40 -33.77 41.67
CA GLU A 130 0.22 -33.55 40.82
C GLU A 130 -0.95 -32.98 41.62
N ASN A 131 -1.32 -33.63 42.73
CA ASN A 131 -2.41 -33.18 43.59
C ASN A 131 -2.14 -31.77 44.13
N TRP A 132 -0.88 -31.45 44.43
CA TRP A 132 -0.48 -30.11 44.88
C TRP A 132 -0.68 -29.05 43.80
N VAL A 133 -0.28 -29.31 42.55
CA VAL A 133 -0.46 -28.36 41.45
C VAL A 133 -1.96 -28.17 41.14
N LEU A 134 -2.73 -29.27 41.11
CA LEU A 134 -4.17 -29.22 40.88
C LEU A 134 -4.88 -28.42 41.99
N ALA A 135 -4.53 -28.64 43.25
CA ALA A 135 -5.12 -27.89 44.37
C ALA A 135 -4.90 -26.37 44.28
N LEU A 136 -3.83 -25.92 43.62
CA LEU A 136 -3.53 -24.49 43.49
C LEU A 136 -4.24 -23.80 42.33
N TYR A 137 -4.53 -24.52 41.24
CA TYR A 137 -4.93 -23.90 39.97
C TYR A 137 -6.14 -24.54 39.31
N GLN A 138 -6.57 -25.74 39.69
CA GLN A 138 -7.74 -26.37 39.10
C GLN A 138 -8.98 -25.49 39.33
N ASP A 139 -9.65 -25.13 38.24
CA ASP A 139 -10.86 -24.29 38.22
C ASP A 139 -10.66 -22.90 38.85
N LYS A 140 -9.41 -22.43 38.92
CA LYS A 140 -9.07 -21.13 39.49
C LYS A 140 -9.52 -20.01 38.58
N VAL A 141 -10.11 -18.97 39.17
CA VAL A 141 -10.32 -17.67 38.51
C VAL A 141 -9.07 -16.82 38.70
N ILE A 142 -8.46 -16.38 37.61
CA ILE A 142 -7.26 -15.55 37.56
C ILE A 142 -7.68 -14.14 37.14
N ASP A 143 -7.54 -13.17 38.05
CA ASP A 143 -7.91 -11.77 37.89
C ASP A 143 -6.71 -10.80 38.06
N GLN A 144 -5.51 -11.36 38.24
CA GLN A 144 -4.27 -10.62 38.43
C GLN A 144 -3.05 -11.48 38.09
N ASN A 145 -1.86 -10.87 38.07
CA ASN A 145 -0.60 -11.56 37.83
C ASN A 145 -0.40 -12.71 38.83
N GLN A 146 0.02 -13.87 38.32
CA GLN A 146 0.32 -15.07 39.09
C GLN A 146 1.83 -15.21 39.30
N ASN A 147 2.23 -15.64 40.49
CA ASN A 147 3.61 -16.05 40.74
C ASN A 147 3.69 -17.58 40.63
N PHE A 148 3.93 -18.07 39.41
CA PHE A 148 3.93 -19.50 39.16
C PHE A 148 5.12 -20.21 39.86
N PRO A 149 4.86 -21.23 40.69
CA PRO A 149 5.91 -21.92 41.44
C PRO A 149 6.82 -22.73 40.51
N LYS A 150 8.14 -22.72 40.78
CA LYS A 150 9.12 -23.52 40.02
C LYS A 150 9.39 -24.89 40.65
N THR A 151 8.96 -25.10 41.89
CA THR A 151 9.14 -26.32 42.70
C THR A 151 7.91 -26.50 43.58
N ALA A 152 7.51 -27.73 43.93
CA ALA A 152 6.41 -27.96 44.86
C ALA A 152 6.90 -27.84 46.31
N GLU A 153 6.35 -26.90 47.08
CA GLU A 153 6.78 -26.64 48.46
C GLU A 153 6.49 -27.87 49.36
N GLY A 154 7.48 -28.29 50.14
CA GLY A 154 7.39 -29.47 51.01
C GLY A 154 7.51 -30.84 50.31
N ILE A 155 7.45 -30.89 48.96
CA ILE A 155 7.56 -32.12 48.17
C ILE A 155 8.85 -32.15 47.34
N GLY A 156 9.24 -31.00 46.76
CA GLY A 156 10.39 -30.87 45.87
C GLY A 156 10.03 -30.90 44.38
N GLY A 157 10.94 -31.42 43.55
CA GLY A 157 10.75 -31.52 42.10
C GLY A 157 10.79 -30.17 41.35
N THR A 158 10.65 -30.22 40.03
CA THR A 158 10.63 -29.03 39.15
C THR A 158 9.31 -28.91 38.41
N ILE A 159 8.81 -27.67 38.29
CA ILE A 159 7.57 -27.32 37.60
C ILE A 159 7.88 -26.36 36.47
N LYS A 160 7.38 -26.65 35.27
CA LYS A 160 7.45 -25.76 34.10
C LYS A 160 6.04 -25.42 33.61
N TRP A 161 5.77 -24.13 33.47
CA TRP A 161 4.48 -23.58 33.06
C TRP A 161 4.49 -23.17 31.60
N GLN A 162 3.39 -23.46 30.91
CA GLN A 162 3.11 -23.05 29.54
C GLN A 162 1.60 -22.75 29.42
N THR A 163 1.23 -22.02 28.38
CA THR A 163 -0.14 -21.61 28.06
C THR A 163 -0.28 -21.57 26.54
N PHE A 164 -1.46 -21.90 26.03
CA PHE A 164 -1.78 -21.70 24.62
C PHE A 164 -2.29 -20.28 24.33
N ASP A 165 -2.62 -19.49 25.36
CA ASP A 165 -3.23 -18.17 25.28
C ASP A 165 -2.35 -17.09 25.95
N PRO A 166 -1.13 -16.84 25.43
CA PRO A 166 -0.17 -15.92 26.06
C PRO A 166 -0.62 -14.47 26.09
N ASP A 167 -1.59 -14.07 25.26
CA ASP A 167 -2.17 -12.73 25.25
C ASP A 167 -3.03 -12.46 26.50
N LEU A 168 -3.59 -13.51 27.11
CA LEU A 168 -4.43 -13.44 28.31
C LEU A 168 -3.64 -13.73 29.58
N LEU A 169 -2.73 -14.71 29.52
CA LEU A 169 -1.88 -15.09 30.65
C LEU A 169 -0.57 -15.67 30.14
N THR A 170 0.57 -15.02 30.41
CA THR A 170 1.88 -15.49 29.94
C THR A 170 2.42 -16.66 30.78
N ALA A 171 3.40 -17.39 30.26
CA ALA A 171 4.09 -18.47 31.00
C ALA A 171 4.86 -17.97 32.24
N GLN A 172 5.06 -16.64 32.38
CA GLN A 172 5.63 -15.99 33.55
C GLN A 172 4.55 -15.52 34.54
N GLY A 173 3.27 -15.75 34.23
CA GLY A 173 2.14 -15.37 35.06
C GLY A 173 1.72 -13.90 34.94
N VAL A 174 2.05 -13.23 33.83
CA VAL A 174 1.52 -11.87 33.56
C VAL A 174 0.11 -11.99 33.00
N TYR A 175 -0.85 -11.38 33.68
CA TYR A 175 -2.28 -11.38 33.36
C TYR A 175 -2.67 -10.16 32.52
N THR A 176 -3.52 -10.39 31.53
CA THR A 176 -4.21 -9.36 30.74
C THR A 176 -5.71 -9.64 30.78
N ALA A 177 -6.50 -8.67 31.23
CA ALA A 177 -7.95 -8.81 31.34
C ALA A 177 -8.62 -8.90 29.95
N PRO A 178 -9.33 -10.00 29.60
CA PRO A 178 -10.25 -10.03 28.47
C PRO A 178 -11.50 -9.19 28.74
N VAL A 179 -12.31 -8.94 27.70
CA VAL A 179 -13.60 -8.22 27.87
C VAL A 179 -14.58 -9.07 28.69
N VAL A 180 -14.68 -10.37 28.38
CA VAL A 180 -15.50 -11.34 29.09
C VAL A 180 -14.63 -12.40 29.74
N ASP A 181 -15.15 -13.09 30.75
CA ASP A 181 -14.46 -14.22 31.36
C ASP A 181 -14.15 -15.29 30.30
N THR A 182 -12.88 -15.67 30.19
CA THR A 182 -12.41 -16.63 29.17
C THR A 182 -11.77 -17.84 29.85
N ASN A 183 -12.27 -19.03 29.52
CA ASN A 183 -11.63 -20.27 29.98
C ASN A 183 -10.43 -20.59 29.11
N ILE A 184 -9.27 -20.82 29.74
CA ILE A 184 -8.04 -21.26 29.08
C ILE A 184 -7.49 -22.49 29.78
N GLU A 185 -6.48 -23.12 29.19
CA GLU A 185 -5.82 -24.29 29.75
C GLU A 185 -4.33 -24.03 30.00
N LEU A 186 -3.91 -24.18 31.26
CA LEU A 186 -2.49 -24.15 31.63
C LEU A 186 -1.87 -25.52 31.39
N VAL A 187 -0.72 -25.53 30.72
CA VAL A 187 0.06 -26.74 30.48
C VAL A 187 1.21 -26.78 31.47
N VAL A 188 1.16 -27.72 32.41
CA VAL A 188 2.14 -27.81 33.51
C VAL A 188 2.92 -29.10 33.40
N THR A 189 4.24 -29.00 33.22
CA THR A 189 5.14 -30.16 33.31
C THR A 189 5.71 -30.26 34.71
N ILE A 190 5.42 -31.36 35.41
CA ILE A 190 5.99 -31.68 36.71
C ILE A 190 7.03 -32.79 36.56
N LYS A 191 8.15 -32.69 37.28
CA LYS A 191 9.23 -33.69 37.26
C LYS A 191 9.85 -33.87 38.65
N ILE A 192 9.93 -35.11 39.13
CA ILE A 192 10.55 -35.48 40.41
C ILE A 192 11.13 -36.90 40.31
N ASP A 193 12.31 -37.14 40.89
CA ASP A 193 13.00 -38.45 40.92
C ASP A 193 13.12 -39.20 39.59
N GLY A 194 13.27 -38.46 38.49
CA GLY A 194 13.42 -39.03 37.14
C GLY A 194 12.10 -39.31 36.42
N GLU A 195 10.97 -39.22 37.10
CA GLU A 195 9.63 -39.32 36.51
C GLU A 195 9.10 -37.95 36.09
N GLN A 196 8.26 -37.90 35.05
CA GLN A 196 7.66 -36.66 34.52
C GLN A 196 6.19 -36.88 34.15
N LYS A 197 5.35 -35.87 34.42
CA LYS A 197 3.96 -35.82 33.97
C LYS A 197 3.61 -34.44 33.42
N ILE A 198 2.73 -34.39 32.43
CA ILE A 198 2.15 -33.15 31.89
C ILE A 198 0.69 -33.10 32.32
N LEU A 199 0.30 -31.97 32.89
CA LEU A 199 -1.06 -31.66 33.33
C LEU A 199 -1.64 -30.56 32.45
N PHE A 200 -2.93 -30.68 32.19
CA PHE A 200 -3.75 -29.69 31.50
C PHE A 200 -4.77 -29.19 32.52
N ILE A 201 -4.62 -27.94 32.94
CA ILE A 201 -5.36 -27.40 34.09
C ILE A 201 -6.28 -26.28 33.58
N PRO A 202 -7.60 -26.49 33.57
CA PRO A 202 -8.53 -25.45 33.18
C PRO A 202 -8.53 -24.34 34.22
N VAL A 203 -8.44 -23.10 33.74
CA VAL A 203 -8.54 -21.87 34.55
C VAL A 203 -9.45 -20.87 33.84
N THR A 204 -10.10 -19.99 34.60
CA THR A 204 -10.90 -18.89 34.04
C THR A 204 -10.12 -17.59 34.20
N ILE A 205 -9.83 -16.91 33.10
CA ILE A 205 -9.28 -15.56 33.12
C ILE A 205 -10.44 -14.58 33.30
N LYS A 206 -10.44 -13.84 34.40
CA LYS A 206 -11.50 -12.88 34.72
C LYS A 206 -11.47 -11.72 33.73
N GLY A 207 -12.59 -11.43 33.09
CA GLY A 207 -12.79 -10.26 32.25
C GLY A 207 -13.33 -9.05 33.00
N TYR A 208 -13.33 -7.88 32.35
CA TYR A 208 -13.74 -6.61 32.96
C TYR A 208 -15.14 -6.12 32.57
N GLY A 209 -15.81 -6.78 31.63
CA GLY A 209 -17.08 -6.35 31.03
C GLY A 209 -18.04 -7.51 30.72
N THR A 210 -19.00 -7.24 29.84
CA THR A 210 -20.10 -8.13 29.48
C THR A 210 -20.00 -8.59 28.01
N PRO A 211 -20.75 -9.64 27.59
CA PRO A 211 -20.91 -9.97 26.18
C PRO A 211 -21.36 -8.77 25.33
N MET A 212 -22.21 -7.91 25.87
CA MET A 212 -22.65 -6.68 25.20
C MET A 212 -21.50 -5.70 24.94
N ASP A 213 -20.55 -5.59 25.88
CA ASP A 213 -19.34 -4.78 25.71
C ASP A 213 -18.42 -5.39 24.63
N ALA A 214 -18.31 -6.72 24.60
CA ALA A 214 -17.53 -7.42 23.57
C ALA A 214 -18.10 -7.20 22.16
N ILE A 215 -19.44 -7.29 22.01
CA ILE A 215 -20.12 -7.01 20.74
C ILE A 215 -19.94 -5.54 20.33
N SER A 216 -20.04 -4.60 21.27
CA SER A 216 -19.84 -3.17 21.01
C SER A 216 -18.41 -2.89 20.53
N LEU A 217 -17.40 -3.45 21.21
CA LEU A 217 -15.99 -3.30 20.83
C LEU A 217 -15.68 -3.93 19.47
N TYR A 218 -16.31 -5.04 19.12
CA TYR A 218 -16.21 -5.65 17.80
C TYR A 218 -16.69 -4.70 16.70
N VAL A 219 -17.85 -4.06 16.90
CA VAL A 219 -18.40 -3.07 15.95
C VAL A 219 -17.46 -1.87 15.80
N GLU A 220 -17.00 -1.29 16.91
CA GLU A 220 -16.14 -0.10 16.92
C GLU A 220 -14.76 -0.36 16.30
N LYS A 221 -14.25 -1.60 16.37
CA LYS A 221 -12.99 -1.99 15.71
C LYS A 221 -13.13 -2.08 14.19
N ILE A 222 -14.31 -2.43 13.68
CA ILE A 222 -14.58 -2.57 12.25
C ILE A 222 -14.88 -1.22 11.60
N VAL A 223 -15.71 -0.40 12.26
CA VAL A 223 -16.23 0.86 11.71
C VAL A 223 -15.30 2.01 12.06
N LYS A 224 -14.50 2.45 11.08
CA LYS A 224 -13.59 3.60 11.21
C LYS A 224 -14.34 4.92 11.07
N GLN A 225 -13.98 5.91 11.88
CA GLN A 225 -14.66 7.23 11.92
C GLN A 225 -14.51 8.04 10.62
N ASP A 226 -13.36 7.95 9.93
CA ASP A 226 -13.16 8.60 8.63
C ASP A 226 -13.60 7.67 7.49
N VAL A 227 -14.69 8.05 6.81
CA VAL A 227 -15.29 7.30 5.72
C VAL A 227 -14.80 7.87 4.39
N VAL A 228 -14.00 7.08 3.68
CA VAL A 228 -13.44 7.43 2.36
C VAL A 228 -14.03 6.59 1.21
N ASN A 229 -14.65 5.45 1.56
CA ASN A 229 -15.19 4.40 0.68
C ASN A 229 -16.35 3.68 1.40
N ASN A 230 -16.99 2.71 0.73
CA ASN A 230 -18.00 1.83 1.35
C ASN A 230 -17.48 1.18 2.64
N VAL A 231 -18.35 1.10 3.63
CA VAL A 231 -18.04 0.57 4.97
C VAL A 231 -18.76 -0.75 5.15
N PHE A 232 -18.06 -1.77 5.66
CA PHE A 232 -18.73 -2.99 6.09
C PHE A 232 -19.43 -2.74 7.43
N LEU A 233 -20.76 -2.87 7.44
CA LEU A 233 -21.61 -2.72 8.62
C LEU A 233 -22.06 -4.12 9.09
N PRO A 234 -21.46 -4.68 10.17
CA PRO A 234 -21.81 -6.02 10.63
C PRO A 234 -23.26 -6.07 11.12
N LEU A 235 -23.96 -7.16 10.79
CA LEU A 235 -25.34 -7.41 11.24
C LEU A 235 -25.41 -8.41 12.41
N THR A 236 -24.28 -9.01 12.78
CA THR A 236 -24.15 -10.00 13.87
C THR A 236 -22.71 -10.05 14.38
N HIS A 237 -22.44 -10.85 15.42
CA HIS A 237 -21.12 -11.10 15.99
C HIS A 237 -20.72 -12.58 15.77
N PRO A 238 -19.43 -12.91 15.54
CA PRO A 238 -19.00 -14.29 15.31
C PRO A 238 -19.30 -15.26 16.46
N ASP A 239 -19.12 -14.81 17.70
CA ASP A 239 -19.20 -15.65 18.91
C ASP A 239 -20.50 -15.48 19.71
N TYR A 240 -21.36 -14.51 19.35
CA TYR A 240 -22.58 -14.20 20.10
C TYR A 240 -23.79 -14.13 19.16
N ASP A 241 -24.86 -14.86 19.49
CA ASP A 241 -26.12 -14.84 18.76
C ASP A 241 -26.87 -13.52 19.02
N CYS A 242 -26.43 -12.48 18.32
CA CYS A 242 -26.97 -11.13 18.40
C CYS A 242 -27.42 -10.62 17.02
N ALA A 243 -28.33 -9.66 17.03
CA ALA A 243 -28.68 -8.87 15.85
C ALA A 243 -28.19 -7.44 16.00
N ILE A 244 -27.55 -6.92 14.97
CA ILE A 244 -27.04 -5.54 14.90
C ILE A 244 -27.77 -4.82 13.76
N THR A 245 -28.37 -3.68 14.06
CA THR A 245 -29.06 -2.84 13.08
C THR A 245 -28.42 -1.46 13.02
N TRP A 246 -28.48 -0.83 11.84
CA TRP A 246 -27.76 0.43 11.55
C TRP A 246 -28.71 1.53 11.10
N GLN A 247 -28.44 2.75 11.55
CA GLN A 247 -29.14 3.94 11.12
C GLN A 247 -28.19 5.13 10.97
N SER A 248 -28.06 5.64 9.75
CA SER A 248 -27.32 6.86 9.41
C SER A 248 -28.19 8.10 9.54
N SER A 249 -27.63 9.20 10.05
CA SER A 249 -28.28 10.52 10.01
C SER A 249 -28.13 11.22 8.65
N ARG A 250 -27.24 10.72 7.79
CA ARG A 250 -26.98 11.21 6.43
C ARG A 250 -26.93 10.04 5.44
N PRO A 251 -28.09 9.42 5.12
CA PRO A 251 -28.14 8.31 4.17
C PRO A 251 -27.75 8.69 2.74
N ASP A 252 -27.72 9.99 2.43
CA ASP A 252 -27.15 10.52 1.19
C ASP A 252 -25.61 10.37 1.11
N LEU A 253 -24.92 10.34 2.26
CA LEU A 253 -23.47 10.17 2.36
C LEU A 253 -23.08 8.71 2.63
N LEU A 254 -23.72 8.06 3.60
CA LEU A 254 -23.52 6.65 3.93
C LEU A 254 -24.87 6.03 4.28
N ASP A 255 -25.36 5.11 3.45
CA ASP A 255 -26.63 4.45 3.71
C ASP A 255 -26.53 3.37 4.81
N ASN A 256 -27.67 2.85 5.26
CA ASN A 256 -27.73 1.83 6.32
C ASN A 256 -27.15 0.46 5.90
N LYS A 257 -26.71 0.30 4.64
CA LYS A 257 -26.00 -0.88 4.12
C LYS A 257 -24.50 -0.65 3.99
N GLY A 258 -24.03 0.57 4.26
CA GLY A 258 -22.63 0.95 4.16
C GLY A 258 -22.18 1.41 2.77
N ASN A 259 -23.11 1.70 1.85
CA ASN A 259 -22.76 2.30 0.57
C ASN A 259 -22.45 3.78 0.78
N PHE A 260 -21.27 4.21 0.32
CA PHE A 260 -20.75 5.55 0.53
C PHE A 260 -20.83 6.38 -0.75
N THR A 261 -21.36 7.60 -0.64
CA THR A 261 -21.33 8.63 -1.66
C THR A 261 -20.38 9.73 -1.22
N LYS A 262 -19.31 9.94 -2.00
CA LYS A 262 -18.27 10.91 -1.65
C LYS A 262 -18.77 12.35 -1.80
N PRO A 263 -18.75 13.17 -0.74
CA PRO A 263 -19.07 14.59 -0.84
C PRO A 263 -17.90 15.40 -1.43
N ASN A 264 -18.14 16.68 -1.73
CA ASN A 264 -17.09 17.59 -2.18
C ASN A 264 -16.14 18.02 -1.05
N GLU A 265 -16.69 18.22 0.14
CA GLU A 265 -15.96 18.63 1.36
C GLU A 265 -16.14 17.60 2.47
N ASP A 266 -15.30 17.68 3.50
CA ASP A 266 -15.45 16.84 4.69
C ASP A 266 -16.76 17.19 5.42
N ILE A 267 -17.63 16.19 5.60
CA ILE A 267 -18.92 16.39 6.29
C ILE A 267 -18.99 15.46 7.51
N PRO A 268 -19.13 16.01 8.74
CA PRO A 268 -19.43 15.19 9.91
C PRO A 268 -20.88 14.70 9.87
N PHE A 269 -21.11 13.47 10.32
CA PHE A 269 -22.45 12.90 10.46
C PHE A 269 -22.48 11.86 11.60
N GLU A 270 -23.67 11.41 11.96
CA GLU A 270 -23.87 10.41 13.02
C GLU A 270 -24.28 9.08 12.40
N LEU A 271 -23.64 8.00 12.86
CA LEU A 271 -24.02 6.64 12.53
C LEU A 271 -24.31 5.91 13.83
N SER A 272 -25.54 5.43 13.96
CA SER A 272 -25.95 4.66 15.14
C SER A 272 -26.07 3.18 14.80
N TYR A 273 -25.72 2.34 15.78
CA TYR A 273 -26.00 0.91 15.73
C TYR A 273 -26.76 0.50 16.99
N THR A 274 -27.71 -0.44 16.82
CA THR A 274 -28.46 -1.05 17.92
C THR A 274 -28.16 -2.54 17.96
N ILE A 275 -27.63 -3.01 19.09
CA ILE A 275 -27.42 -4.43 19.38
C ILE A 275 -28.65 -4.95 20.10
N LEU A 276 -29.15 -6.10 19.68
CA LEU A 276 -30.12 -6.94 20.41
C LEU A 276 -29.44 -8.26 20.77
N TYR A 277 -29.28 -8.53 22.07
CA TYR A 277 -28.66 -9.74 22.60
C TYR A 277 -29.45 -10.20 23.83
N GLU A 278 -29.84 -11.48 23.87
CA GLU A 278 -30.61 -12.10 24.97
C GLU A 278 -31.88 -11.32 25.41
N GLY A 279 -32.50 -10.60 24.48
CA GLY A 279 -33.72 -9.82 24.71
C GLY A 279 -33.49 -8.41 25.24
N GLU A 280 -32.23 -8.03 25.52
CA GLU A 280 -31.85 -6.66 25.85
C GLU A 280 -31.30 -5.91 24.63
N SER A 281 -31.56 -4.60 24.57
CA SER A 281 -31.09 -3.76 23.47
C SER A 281 -30.30 -2.55 23.95
N VAL A 282 -29.18 -2.27 23.30
CA VAL A 282 -28.40 -1.05 23.50
C VAL A 282 -28.14 -0.35 22.17
N THR A 283 -28.33 0.96 22.15
CA THR A 283 -28.01 1.82 20.99
C THR A 283 -26.77 2.66 21.31
N LYS A 284 -25.84 2.70 20.37
CA LYS A 284 -24.63 3.53 20.43
C LYS A 284 -24.59 4.45 19.22
N ILE A 285 -24.04 5.65 19.39
CA ILE A 285 -23.88 6.65 18.33
C ILE A 285 -22.40 6.87 18.09
N LEU A 286 -21.98 6.74 16.84
CA LEU A 286 -20.64 7.05 16.36
C LEU A 286 -20.68 8.39 15.63
N VAL A 287 -19.75 9.28 15.99
CA VAL A 287 -19.51 10.52 15.23
C VAL A 287 -18.53 10.19 14.12
N MET A 288 -19.02 10.27 12.89
CA MET A 288 -18.32 9.91 11.67
C MET A 288 -17.96 11.16 10.87
N ARG A 289 -17.00 11.03 9.96
CA ARG A 289 -16.63 12.06 8.99
C ARG A 289 -16.57 11.45 7.60
N ALA A 290 -17.48 11.85 6.72
CA ALA A 290 -17.38 11.57 5.30
C ALA A 290 -16.26 12.45 4.71
N LYS A 291 -15.19 11.84 4.20
CA LYS A 291 -14.07 12.56 3.63
C LYS A 291 -14.40 13.02 2.20
N GLY A 292 -14.18 14.29 1.94
CA GLY A 292 -14.47 14.93 0.65
C GLY A 292 -13.50 14.53 -0.46
N LEU A 293 -13.63 15.21 -1.61
CA LEU A 293 -12.64 15.14 -2.68
C LEU A 293 -11.31 15.72 -2.21
N SER A 294 -10.19 15.11 -2.59
CA SER A 294 -8.89 15.75 -2.42
C SER A 294 -8.75 16.95 -3.36
N ASP A 295 -7.86 17.89 -3.04
CA ASP A 295 -7.61 19.05 -3.90
C ASP A 295 -7.19 18.64 -5.33
N PHE A 296 -6.45 17.55 -5.46
CA PHE A 296 -6.12 16.97 -6.76
C PHE A 296 -7.37 16.50 -7.52
N GLN A 297 -8.30 15.79 -6.86
CA GLN A 297 -9.56 15.37 -7.49
C GLN A 297 -10.44 16.57 -7.87
N LYS A 298 -10.44 17.63 -7.06
CA LYS A 298 -11.12 18.89 -7.38
C LYS A 298 -10.51 19.55 -8.62
N ALA A 299 -9.18 19.62 -8.72
CA ALA A 299 -8.48 20.17 -9.88
C ALA A 299 -8.76 19.36 -11.16
N VAL A 300 -8.80 18.01 -11.06
CA VAL A 300 -9.18 17.13 -12.18
C VAL A 300 -10.60 17.41 -12.67
N ALA A 301 -11.58 17.50 -11.76
CA ALA A 301 -12.96 17.77 -12.15
C ALA A 301 -13.12 19.13 -12.87
N VAL A 302 -12.40 20.16 -12.42
CA VAL A 302 -12.37 21.47 -13.10
C VAL A 302 -11.71 21.37 -14.47
N LEU A 303 -10.58 20.63 -14.58
CA LEU A 303 -9.92 20.43 -15.86
C LEU A 303 -10.83 19.72 -16.86
N GLU A 304 -11.50 18.62 -16.47
CA GLU A 304 -12.40 17.87 -17.34
C GLU A 304 -13.53 18.74 -17.92
N GLN A 305 -14.06 19.68 -17.12
CA GLN A 305 -15.04 20.65 -17.58
C GLN A 305 -14.48 21.56 -18.69
N LEU A 306 -13.31 22.16 -18.45
CA LEU A 306 -12.67 23.10 -19.38
C LEU A 306 -12.15 22.41 -20.66
N ASP A 307 -11.58 21.22 -20.51
CA ASP A 307 -10.97 20.43 -21.59
C ASP A 307 -12.01 20.11 -22.67
N SER A 308 -13.27 19.89 -22.28
CA SER A 308 -14.39 19.67 -23.21
C SER A 308 -14.67 20.87 -24.15
N GLU A 309 -14.27 22.08 -23.79
CA GLU A 309 -14.43 23.30 -24.59
C GLU A 309 -13.21 23.52 -25.48
N TYR A 310 -12.01 23.48 -24.89
CA TYR A 310 -10.76 23.85 -25.56
C TYR A 310 -10.25 22.79 -26.55
N GLN A 311 -10.55 21.50 -26.35
CA GLN A 311 -10.18 20.44 -27.31
C GLN A 311 -10.87 20.58 -28.68
N LYS A 312 -11.97 21.33 -28.77
CA LYS A 312 -12.68 21.55 -30.03
C LYS A 312 -11.97 22.56 -30.94
N ILE A 313 -11.09 23.37 -30.37
CA ILE A 313 -10.33 24.39 -31.10
C ILE A 313 -9.18 23.70 -31.81
N ASN A 314 -9.14 23.82 -33.14
CA ASN A 314 -8.05 23.30 -33.96
C ASN A 314 -7.39 24.40 -34.79
N ASN A 315 -8.16 25.42 -35.17
CA ASN A 315 -7.68 26.57 -35.95
C ASN A 315 -8.05 27.86 -35.22
N VAL A 316 -7.10 28.77 -35.09
CA VAL A 316 -7.27 30.05 -34.40
C VAL A 316 -7.00 31.18 -35.37
N ASN A 317 -7.98 32.06 -35.57
CA ASN A 317 -7.92 33.18 -36.53
C ASN A 317 -8.39 34.51 -35.90
N GLY A 318 -8.44 34.56 -34.57
CA GLY A 318 -8.91 35.69 -33.78
C GLY A 318 -8.68 35.43 -32.30
N ASP A 319 -9.02 36.43 -31.47
CA ASP A 319 -8.89 36.36 -30.02
C ASP A 319 -9.66 35.16 -29.45
N LEU A 320 -9.09 34.54 -28.42
CA LEU A 320 -9.68 33.46 -27.66
C LEU A 320 -10.06 33.95 -26.26
N ASP A 321 -11.15 33.42 -25.73
CA ASP A 321 -11.52 33.62 -24.34
C ASP A 321 -10.84 32.53 -23.49
N LEU A 322 -9.59 32.78 -23.09
CA LEU A 322 -8.84 31.88 -22.23
C LEU A 322 -9.16 32.20 -20.77
N MET A 323 -10.03 31.37 -20.19
CA MET A 323 -10.48 31.52 -18.81
C MET A 323 -9.29 31.51 -17.83
N GLN A 324 -9.28 32.47 -16.89
CA GLN A 324 -8.22 32.64 -15.88
C GLN A 324 -8.68 32.25 -14.47
N THR A 325 -9.99 32.17 -14.24
CA THR A 325 -10.58 31.85 -12.93
C THR A 325 -11.86 31.04 -13.11
N VAL A 326 -12.10 30.08 -12.22
CA VAL A 326 -13.35 29.33 -12.14
C VAL A 326 -13.84 29.33 -10.70
N ASP A 327 -15.11 29.64 -10.46
CA ASP A 327 -15.68 29.68 -9.10
C ASP A 327 -15.69 28.29 -8.42
N LEU A 328 -15.70 27.22 -9.22
CA LEU A 328 -15.70 25.84 -8.78
C LEU A 328 -14.41 25.51 -7.99
N TYR A 329 -14.58 25.13 -6.73
CA TYR A 329 -13.51 24.75 -5.79
C TYR A 329 -12.42 25.82 -5.56
N GLY A 330 -12.68 27.09 -5.92
CA GLY A 330 -11.69 28.16 -5.83
C GLY A 330 -10.47 27.92 -6.74
N ALA A 331 -10.68 27.27 -7.88
CA ALA A 331 -9.61 26.91 -8.80
C ALA A 331 -9.01 28.12 -9.50
N ILE A 332 -7.67 28.14 -9.60
CA ILE A 332 -6.91 29.12 -10.38
C ILE A 332 -6.51 28.48 -11.70
N ILE A 333 -6.66 29.22 -12.79
CA ILE A 333 -6.34 28.75 -14.13
C ILE A 333 -5.12 29.50 -14.65
N GLU A 334 -4.09 28.76 -15.06
CA GLU A 334 -2.85 29.31 -15.59
C GLU A 334 -2.64 28.80 -17.01
N TRP A 335 -2.25 29.69 -17.92
CA TRP A 335 -1.95 29.37 -19.30
C TRP A 335 -0.49 29.62 -19.63
N GLU A 336 0.10 28.71 -20.40
CA GLU A 336 1.40 28.88 -21.05
C GLU A 336 1.23 28.74 -22.55
N SER A 337 1.89 29.59 -23.33
CA SER A 337 1.90 29.54 -24.80
C SER A 337 3.32 29.32 -25.28
N SER A 338 3.52 28.40 -26.24
CA SER A 338 4.83 28.23 -26.90
C SER A 338 5.21 29.41 -27.78
N ASN A 339 4.24 30.24 -28.19
CA ASN A 339 4.49 31.48 -28.92
C ASN A 339 3.52 32.59 -28.45
N PRO A 340 3.82 33.26 -27.31
CA PRO A 340 2.97 34.30 -26.75
C PRO A 340 2.86 35.56 -27.62
N SER A 341 3.73 35.70 -28.64
CA SER A 341 3.67 36.80 -29.60
C SER A 341 2.57 36.62 -30.65
N VAL A 342 2.07 35.39 -30.81
CA VAL A 342 1.02 35.02 -31.77
C VAL A 342 -0.30 34.74 -31.06
N ILE A 343 -0.28 33.97 -29.96
CA ILE A 343 -1.40 33.83 -29.03
C ILE A 343 -0.88 34.00 -27.60
N SER A 344 -1.29 35.08 -26.93
CA SER A 344 -0.89 35.34 -25.53
C SER A 344 -1.54 34.36 -24.55
N THR A 345 -1.05 34.36 -23.30
CA THR A 345 -1.66 33.59 -22.19
C THR A 345 -3.05 34.09 -21.78
N THR A 346 -3.46 35.25 -22.29
CA THR A 346 -4.80 35.82 -22.14
C THR A 346 -5.68 35.62 -23.37
N GLY A 347 -5.18 34.89 -24.38
CA GLY A 347 -5.91 34.58 -25.61
C GLY A 347 -5.87 35.68 -26.67
N LYS A 348 -5.04 36.71 -26.53
CA LYS A 348 -4.90 37.76 -27.55
C LYS A 348 -4.22 37.22 -28.80
N TYR A 349 -4.88 37.38 -29.95
CA TYR A 349 -4.42 36.93 -31.24
C TYR A 349 -3.67 38.02 -32.00
N GLN A 350 -2.55 37.62 -32.58
CA GLN A 350 -1.78 38.41 -33.52
C GLN A 350 -1.45 37.52 -34.73
N ALA A 351 -1.90 37.93 -35.91
CA ALA A 351 -1.71 37.16 -37.13
C ALA A 351 -0.22 36.94 -37.44
N PRO A 352 0.26 35.68 -37.47
CA PRO A 352 1.61 35.36 -37.93
C PRO A 352 1.74 35.52 -39.46
N LEU A 353 2.97 35.47 -39.97
CA LEU A 353 3.25 35.57 -41.41
C LEU A 353 2.64 34.39 -42.20
N TYR A 354 2.67 33.22 -41.59
CA TYR A 354 2.10 31.97 -42.09
C TYR A 354 1.43 31.21 -40.96
N ASP A 355 0.67 30.16 -41.30
CA ASP A 355 0.12 29.26 -40.29
C ASP A 355 1.22 28.74 -39.36
N GLN A 356 0.99 28.86 -38.06
CA GLN A 356 1.89 28.37 -37.02
C GLN A 356 1.17 27.40 -36.10
N ASN A 357 1.83 26.30 -35.75
CA ASN A 357 1.33 25.43 -34.70
C ASN A 357 1.82 25.98 -33.36
N VAL A 358 0.89 26.38 -32.51
CA VAL A 358 1.16 26.90 -31.17
C VAL A 358 0.65 25.90 -30.16
N ARG A 359 1.53 25.51 -29.24
CA ARG A 359 1.20 24.67 -28.11
C ARG A 359 0.74 25.56 -26.96
N LEU A 360 -0.45 25.31 -26.43
CA LEU A 360 -0.94 25.95 -25.21
C LEU A 360 -1.13 24.92 -24.10
N THR A 361 -0.61 25.23 -22.91
CA THR A 361 -0.75 24.41 -21.71
C THR A 361 -1.71 25.10 -20.75
N LEU A 362 -2.80 24.42 -20.41
CA LEU A 362 -3.75 24.81 -19.38
C LEU A 362 -3.35 24.10 -18.09
N THR A 363 -3.14 24.84 -17.00
CA THR A 363 -2.93 24.28 -15.66
C THR A 363 -4.04 24.73 -14.73
N VAL A 364 -4.68 23.77 -14.08
CA VAL A 364 -5.68 24.00 -13.04
C VAL A 364 -5.03 23.77 -11.68
N ARG A 365 -5.09 24.79 -10.81
CA ARG A 365 -4.60 24.71 -9.43
C ARG A 365 -5.75 24.78 -8.43
N VAL A 366 -5.74 23.87 -7.47
CA VAL A 366 -6.57 23.93 -6.26
C VAL A 366 -5.63 23.77 -5.08
N GLN A 367 -5.45 24.84 -4.31
CA GLN A 367 -4.42 24.92 -3.25
C GLN A 367 -3.03 24.49 -3.78
N ASP A 368 -2.42 23.48 -3.17
CA ASP A 368 -1.10 22.96 -3.53
C ASP A 368 -1.13 21.92 -4.65
N SER A 369 -2.31 21.39 -4.99
CA SER A 369 -2.49 20.39 -6.04
C SER A 369 -2.73 21.04 -7.40
N HIS A 370 -2.22 20.42 -8.46
CA HIS A 370 -2.42 20.89 -9.82
C HIS A 370 -2.52 19.74 -10.81
N VAL A 371 -3.15 20.02 -11.96
CA VAL A 371 -3.23 19.14 -13.12
C VAL A 371 -3.19 19.99 -14.39
N SER A 372 -2.62 19.47 -15.48
CA SER A 372 -2.47 20.22 -16.72
C SER A 372 -2.94 19.42 -17.95
N SER A 373 -3.42 20.14 -18.96
CA SER A 373 -3.70 19.64 -20.32
C SER A 373 -2.94 20.48 -21.35
N THR A 374 -2.67 19.91 -22.53
CA THR A 374 -1.91 20.58 -23.59
C THR A 374 -2.67 20.48 -24.91
N TYR A 375 -2.80 21.60 -25.60
CA TYR A 375 -3.47 21.73 -26.88
C TYR A 375 -2.48 22.15 -27.97
N GLN A 376 -2.65 21.60 -29.17
CA GLN A 376 -1.87 21.96 -30.36
C GLN A 376 -2.80 22.65 -31.34
N TRP A 377 -2.71 23.98 -31.43
CA TRP A 377 -3.60 24.78 -32.26
C TRP A 377 -2.86 25.36 -33.45
N THR A 378 -3.48 25.30 -34.64
CA THR A 378 -2.97 25.99 -35.81
C THR A 378 -3.48 27.43 -35.81
N VAL A 379 -2.60 28.37 -35.49
CA VAL A 379 -2.89 29.80 -35.58
C VAL A 379 -2.72 30.25 -37.02
N LYS A 380 -3.80 30.73 -37.62
CA LYS A 380 -3.87 31.13 -39.02
C LYS A 380 -3.10 32.41 -39.25
N GLY A 381 -2.12 32.33 -40.15
CA GLY A 381 -1.39 33.49 -40.65
C GLY A 381 -2.03 34.07 -41.91
N GLY A 382 -1.42 35.13 -42.42
CA GLY A 382 -1.84 35.73 -43.68
C GLY A 382 -0.96 36.89 -44.07
N VAL A 383 -0.78 37.12 -45.36
CA VAL A 383 0.03 38.23 -45.88
C VAL A 383 -0.84 39.47 -46.00
N ALA A 384 -0.41 40.59 -45.42
CA ALA A 384 -1.12 41.85 -45.57
C ALA A 384 -1.22 42.28 -47.06
N LEU A 385 -2.27 43.02 -47.42
CA LEU A 385 -2.52 43.39 -48.82
C LEU A 385 -1.58 44.48 -49.35
N HIS A 386 -1.22 45.47 -48.53
CA HIS A 386 -0.36 46.58 -48.93
C HIS A 386 1.09 46.36 -48.47
N LYS A 387 2.06 46.78 -49.28
CA LYS A 387 3.50 46.52 -49.02
C LYS A 387 3.97 47.08 -47.67
N TRP A 388 3.58 48.30 -47.30
CA TRP A 388 3.96 48.87 -46.00
C TRP A 388 3.35 48.07 -44.84
N ASP A 389 2.13 47.55 -44.98
CA ASP A 389 1.53 46.68 -43.97
C ASP A 389 2.27 45.32 -43.89
N GLN A 390 2.74 44.78 -45.02
CA GLN A 390 3.58 43.58 -45.07
C GLN A 390 4.92 43.80 -44.34
N ILE A 391 5.55 44.97 -44.57
CA ILE A 391 6.78 45.38 -43.88
C ILE A 391 6.52 45.46 -42.38
N GLU A 392 5.47 46.16 -41.94
CA GLU A 392 5.16 46.28 -40.51
C GLU A 392 4.81 44.94 -39.87
N GLN A 393 4.09 44.06 -40.57
CA GLN A 393 3.81 42.70 -40.13
C GLN A 393 5.10 41.90 -39.96
N PHE A 394 6.01 41.97 -40.92
CA PHE A 394 7.32 41.33 -40.87
C PHE A 394 8.17 41.83 -39.72
N LEU A 395 8.23 43.16 -39.53
CA LEU A 395 8.96 43.75 -38.41
C LEU A 395 8.41 43.31 -37.06
N LYS A 396 7.08 43.17 -36.91
CA LYS A 396 6.46 42.61 -35.69
C LYS A 396 6.84 41.15 -35.44
N ALA A 397 6.99 40.34 -36.50
CA ALA A 397 7.42 38.95 -36.37
C ALA A 397 8.90 38.83 -35.95
N ILE A 398 9.75 39.78 -36.36
CA ILE A 398 11.16 39.86 -35.95
C ILE A 398 11.30 40.45 -34.54
N ALA A 399 10.55 41.51 -34.24
CA ALA A 399 10.65 42.26 -32.99
C ALA A 399 9.91 41.56 -31.85
N LYS A 400 10.44 40.39 -31.45
CA LYS A 400 9.89 39.59 -30.36
C LYS A 400 9.91 40.40 -29.05
N PRO A 401 8.78 40.55 -28.34
CA PRO A 401 8.74 41.31 -27.07
C PRO A 401 9.64 40.71 -25.98
N GLN A 402 9.88 39.40 -26.05
CA GLN A 402 10.74 38.67 -25.14
C GLN A 402 11.82 37.94 -25.94
N ILE A 403 13.08 38.06 -25.50
CA ILE A 403 14.21 37.30 -26.04
C ILE A 403 14.42 36.09 -25.14
N ASN A 404 14.12 34.91 -25.69
CA ASN A 404 14.27 33.65 -24.98
C ASN A 404 15.73 33.24 -24.83
N THR A 405 16.07 32.78 -23.63
CA THR A 405 17.37 32.24 -23.25
C THR A 405 17.20 30.77 -22.89
N ILE A 406 18.29 30.00 -23.00
CA ILE A 406 18.34 28.62 -22.49
C ILE A 406 19.60 28.50 -21.65
N LYS A 407 19.40 28.39 -20.34
CA LYS A 407 20.48 28.29 -19.34
C LYS A 407 21.49 27.22 -19.66
N GLN A 408 20.98 26.07 -20.12
CA GLN A 408 21.78 24.92 -20.44
C GLN A 408 21.04 24.02 -21.41
N PHE A 409 21.67 23.74 -22.55
CA PHE A 409 21.36 22.63 -23.42
C PHE A 409 22.67 21.89 -23.75
N TYR A 410 22.60 20.87 -24.59
CA TYR A 410 23.77 20.07 -24.91
C TYR A 410 23.97 19.94 -26.42
N LEU A 411 25.23 19.98 -26.81
CA LEU A 411 25.70 19.54 -28.12
C LEU A 411 26.09 18.07 -28.01
N PHE A 412 25.93 17.31 -29.09
CA PHE A 412 26.14 15.86 -29.08
C PHE A 412 27.14 15.43 -30.15
N GLY A 413 28.11 14.63 -29.72
CA GLY A 413 29.18 14.06 -30.54
C GLY A 413 29.25 12.54 -30.41
N TYR A 414 29.88 11.86 -31.36
CA TYR A 414 30.31 10.47 -31.15
C TYR A 414 31.74 10.40 -30.60
N GLU A 415 32.48 11.51 -30.65
CA GLU A 415 33.89 11.57 -30.28
C GLU A 415 34.07 11.41 -28.77
N VAL A 416 35.06 10.61 -28.38
CA VAL A 416 35.36 10.34 -26.96
C VAL A 416 35.66 11.65 -26.23
N GLY A 417 34.91 11.93 -25.16
CA GLY A 417 35.02 13.17 -24.36
C GLY A 417 34.15 14.32 -24.87
N TYR A 418 33.45 14.15 -26.00
CA TYR A 418 32.53 15.12 -26.58
C TYR A 418 31.13 14.55 -26.79
N GLU A 419 30.80 13.43 -26.15
CA GLU A 419 29.51 12.76 -26.32
C GLU A 419 28.34 13.67 -25.95
N ARG A 420 28.57 14.56 -24.97
CA ARG A 420 27.60 15.54 -24.47
C ARG A 420 28.31 16.78 -23.95
N VAL A 421 28.31 17.85 -24.74
CA VAL A 421 28.99 19.10 -24.43
C VAL A 421 27.98 20.16 -23.97
N PRO A 422 28.10 20.74 -22.78
CA PRO A 422 27.18 21.79 -22.33
C PRO A 422 27.31 23.05 -23.18
N SER A 423 26.18 23.66 -23.51
CA SER A 423 26.07 24.92 -24.24
C SER A 423 24.92 25.76 -23.71
N GLN A 424 24.84 27.02 -24.13
CA GLN A 424 23.84 27.98 -23.67
C GLN A 424 23.29 28.79 -24.83
N ASN A 425 22.00 29.16 -24.77
CA ASN A 425 21.42 30.15 -25.65
C ASN A 425 21.34 31.47 -24.87
N GLN A 426 22.23 32.41 -25.20
CA GLN A 426 22.27 33.75 -24.58
C GLN A 426 21.20 34.71 -25.12
N GLY A 427 20.33 34.26 -26.02
CA GLY A 427 19.33 35.07 -26.69
C GLY A 427 19.83 35.70 -27.99
N TYR A 428 18.89 36.02 -28.88
CA TYR A 428 19.11 36.80 -30.10
C TYR A 428 17.75 37.29 -30.65
N LEU A 429 17.81 38.25 -31.57
CA LEU A 429 16.70 38.66 -32.42
C LEU A 429 17.06 38.33 -33.88
N PRO A 430 16.13 37.78 -34.68
CA PRO A 430 16.40 37.38 -36.06
C PRO A 430 16.37 38.60 -36.99
N PHE A 431 17.25 39.57 -36.76
CA PHE A 431 17.41 40.69 -37.68
C PHE A 431 17.73 40.16 -39.07
N TYR A 432 16.86 40.53 -40.01
CA TYR A 432 16.96 40.10 -41.39
C TYR A 432 18.06 40.87 -42.11
N ASP A 433 18.88 40.13 -42.86
CA ASP A 433 19.92 40.65 -43.75
C ASP A 433 19.57 40.22 -45.17
N GLU A 434 19.36 41.17 -46.08
CA GLU A 434 19.00 40.90 -47.47
C GLU A 434 20.13 40.24 -48.28
N LYS A 435 21.37 40.20 -47.76
CA LYS A 435 22.51 39.63 -48.50
C LYS A 435 22.32 38.13 -48.74
N PRO A 436 22.51 37.63 -49.97
CA PRO A 436 22.44 36.20 -50.23
C PRO A 436 23.52 35.46 -49.42
N MET A 437 23.21 34.25 -48.99
CA MET A 437 24.16 33.44 -48.25
C MET A 437 25.30 32.97 -49.18
N THR A 438 26.54 33.23 -48.78
CA THR A 438 27.71 32.69 -49.49
C THR A 438 27.81 31.18 -49.29
N ILE A 439 27.86 30.43 -50.40
CA ILE A 439 28.04 28.97 -50.42
C ILE A 439 29.35 28.63 -51.12
N ILE A 440 30.25 27.95 -50.41
CA ILE A 440 31.52 27.47 -50.96
C ILE A 440 31.30 26.08 -51.58
N GLN A 441 31.52 25.96 -52.87
CA GLN A 441 31.35 24.68 -53.57
C GLN A 441 32.63 23.83 -53.49
N GLU A 442 32.55 22.71 -52.78
CA GLU A 442 33.60 21.69 -52.68
C GLU A 442 32.98 20.32 -53.01
N ILE A 443 32.46 20.19 -54.23
CA ILE A 443 31.74 19.01 -54.68
C ILE A 443 32.66 17.80 -54.70
N VAL A 444 32.22 16.72 -54.06
CA VAL A 444 32.96 15.45 -53.98
C VAL A 444 33.22 14.91 -55.40
N PRO A 445 34.44 14.44 -55.71
CA PRO A 445 34.76 13.88 -57.01
C PRO A 445 33.82 12.73 -57.39
N MET A 446 33.40 12.68 -58.66
CA MET A 446 32.57 11.58 -59.18
C MET A 446 33.27 10.21 -59.09
N THR A 447 34.59 10.20 -58.91
CA THR A 447 35.36 8.97 -58.67
C THR A 447 35.10 8.35 -57.29
N ASN A 448 34.58 9.10 -56.32
CA ASN A 448 34.23 8.58 -54.99
C ASN A 448 32.75 8.15 -54.91
N MET A 449 32.47 6.97 -55.46
CA MET A 449 31.10 6.44 -55.56
C MET A 449 30.47 6.05 -54.22
N ASN A 450 31.26 5.87 -53.15
CA ASN A 450 30.73 5.61 -51.80
C ASN A 450 29.96 6.83 -51.27
N ILE A 451 30.42 8.03 -51.64
CA ILE A 451 29.87 9.30 -51.18
C ILE A 451 28.95 9.91 -52.22
N ARG A 452 29.36 9.90 -53.50
CA ARG A 452 28.64 10.51 -54.60
C ARG A 452 28.10 9.42 -55.53
N PRO A 453 26.82 9.04 -55.44
CA PRO A 453 26.29 7.85 -56.11
C PRO A 453 26.20 7.96 -57.64
N GLY A 454 26.53 9.12 -58.23
CA GLY A 454 26.43 9.36 -59.66
C GLY A 454 25.01 9.33 -60.22
N ARG A 455 23.99 9.58 -59.37
CA ARG A 455 22.57 9.58 -59.76
C ARG A 455 21.94 10.93 -59.44
N ASN A 456 21.11 11.43 -60.35
CA ASN A 456 20.24 12.57 -60.09
C ASN A 456 18.92 12.12 -59.48
N ARG A 457 18.36 12.94 -58.59
CA ARG A 457 17.00 12.79 -58.08
C ARG A 457 16.02 13.07 -59.22
N THR A 458 14.93 12.30 -59.28
CA THR A 458 13.85 12.50 -60.26
C THR A 458 12.92 13.65 -59.88
N ALA A 459 12.88 14.00 -58.59
CA ALA A 459 12.23 15.17 -58.03
C ALA A 459 12.90 15.54 -56.70
N THR A 460 12.82 16.81 -56.31
CA THR A 460 13.06 17.21 -54.92
C THR A 460 11.71 17.30 -54.23
N LYS A 461 11.54 16.60 -53.12
CA LYS A 461 10.31 16.63 -52.31
C LYS A 461 10.55 17.12 -50.89
N TYR A 462 11.78 17.07 -50.39
CA TYR A 462 12.08 17.38 -48.99
C TYR A 462 13.38 18.16 -48.84
N ILE A 463 13.44 19.00 -47.81
CA ILE A 463 14.69 19.50 -47.24
C ILE A 463 14.89 18.76 -45.91
N VAL A 464 16.00 18.02 -45.77
CA VAL A 464 16.21 17.12 -44.61
C VAL A 464 17.28 17.69 -43.70
N ILE A 465 16.88 18.08 -42.50
CA ILE A 465 17.75 18.71 -41.51
C ILE A 465 18.43 17.66 -40.64
N HIS A 466 19.74 17.81 -40.46
CA HIS A 466 20.58 16.98 -39.61
C HIS A 466 21.41 17.83 -38.65
N ASN A 467 21.82 17.25 -37.53
CA ASN A 467 23.00 17.71 -36.80
C ASN A 467 24.14 16.72 -37.08
N THR A 468 25.36 17.24 -37.19
CA THR A 468 26.55 16.45 -37.57
C THR A 468 26.80 15.25 -36.65
N GLY A 469 26.33 15.33 -35.40
CA GLY A 469 26.68 14.36 -34.35
C GLY A 469 28.18 14.36 -34.07
N MET A 470 28.82 15.52 -34.26
CA MET A 470 30.25 15.74 -34.09
C MET A 470 30.45 16.99 -33.24
N ALA A 471 30.88 16.82 -32.00
CA ALA A 471 30.95 17.89 -31.02
C ALA A 471 32.39 18.30 -30.66
N ALA A 472 33.41 17.63 -31.21
CA ALA A 472 34.79 18.07 -31.04
C ALA A 472 35.02 19.47 -31.65
N PRO A 473 35.78 20.38 -31.02
CA PRO A 473 36.01 21.76 -31.50
C PRO A 473 36.51 21.88 -32.96
N THR A 474 37.10 20.82 -33.50
CA THR A 474 37.62 20.75 -34.87
C THR A 474 36.57 20.37 -35.91
N ALA A 475 35.36 19.96 -35.51
CA ALA A 475 34.29 19.49 -36.39
C ALA A 475 33.50 20.64 -37.06
N THR A 476 34.22 21.60 -37.64
CA THR A 476 33.66 22.75 -38.38
C THR A 476 33.11 22.34 -39.75
N ALA A 477 32.29 23.18 -40.38
CA ALA A 477 31.74 22.88 -41.70
C ALA A 477 32.85 22.68 -42.75
N LYS A 478 33.92 23.47 -42.66
CA LYS A 478 35.14 23.33 -43.46
C LYS A 478 35.85 22.00 -43.26
N GLN A 479 36.00 21.55 -42.02
CA GLN A 479 36.65 20.27 -41.74
C GLN A 479 35.81 19.10 -42.24
N LEU A 480 34.49 19.16 -42.07
CA LEU A 480 33.56 18.17 -42.63
C LEU A 480 33.66 18.11 -44.15
N SER A 481 33.63 19.27 -44.81
CA SER A 481 33.78 19.40 -46.27
C SER A 481 35.06 18.76 -46.79
N LYS A 482 36.18 18.92 -46.08
CA LYS A 482 37.46 18.26 -46.42
C LYS A 482 37.43 16.75 -46.16
N SER A 483 36.86 16.33 -45.04
CA SER A 483 36.86 14.92 -44.62
C SER A 483 36.04 14.03 -45.56
N ILE A 484 34.92 14.55 -46.08
CA ILE A 484 34.01 13.78 -46.93
C ILE A 484 34.63 13.45 -48.29
N GLN A 485 35.60 14.25 -48.78
CA GLN A 485 36.22 14.08 -50.11
C GLN A 485 36.83 12.68 -50.29
N ASN A 486 37.44 12.14 -49.23
CA ASN A 486 38.15 10.87 -49.23
C ASN A 486 37.48 9.80 -48.34
N SER A 487 36.26 10.06 -47.85
CA SER A 487 35.54 9.12 -47.00
C SER A 487 35.15 7.87 -47.80
N THR A 488 35.23 6.71 -47.14
CA THR A 488 34.74 5.42 -47.65
C THR A 488 33.44 4.99 -46.99
N ARG A 489 32.97 5.74 -45.98
CA ARG A 489 31.68 5.50 -45.33
C ARG A 489 30.58 5.92 -46.29
N GLU A 490 29.65 5.03 -46.60
CA GLU A 490 28.49 5.31 -47.45
C GLU A 490 27.50 6.26 -46.74
N ALA A 491 27.87 7.54 -46.67
CA ALA A 491 27.11 8.61 -46.06
C ALA A 491 27.47 9.94 -46.74
N SER A 492 26.45 10.68 -47.18
CA SER A 492 26.64 11.94 -47.90
C SER A 492 25.43 12.85 -47.85
N TRP A 493 25.67 14.15 -47.89
CA TRP A 493 24.68 15.23 -47.79
C TRP A 493 25.09 16.38 -48.70
N HIS A 494 24.17 17.31 -48.94
CA HIS A 494 24.38 18.38 -49.92
C HIS A 494 25.13 19.55 -49.33
N PHE A 495 24.84 19.89 -48.07
CA PHE A 495 25.42 21.06 -47.42
C PHE A 495 25.90 20.76 -46.00
N SER A 496 27.03 21.37 -45.60
CA SER A 496 27.45 21.50 -44.21
C SER A 496 27.47 22.96 -43.83
N ILE A 497 26.91 23.30 -42.66
CA ILE A 497 26.77 24.68 -42.21
C ILE A 497 27.17 24.85 -40.74
N ASP A 498 27.99 25.85 -40.47
CA ASP A 498 28.29 26.33 -39.11
C ASP A 498 27.93 27.81 -38.95
N ASP A 499 28.37 28.41 -37.84
CA ASP A 499 28.12 29.80 -37.46
C ASP A 499 28.78 30.83 -38.39
N LYS A 500 29.71 30.40 -39.28
CA LYS A 500 30.55 31.28 -40.10
C LYS A 500 30.42 31.00 -41.58
N GLU A 501 30.46 29.73 -41.98
CA GLU A 501 30.60 29.31 -43.36
C GLU A 501 29.66 28.16 -43.74
N THR A 502 29.42 28.02 -45.05
CA THR A 502 28.54 27.00 -45.62
C THR A 502 29.22 26.38 -46.83
N TYR A 503 29.28 25.04 -46.84
CA TYR A 503 29.91 24.27 -47.90
C TYR A 503 28.90 23.38 -48.60
N GLN A 504 29.02 23.24 -49.93
CA GLN A 504 28.23 22.31 -50.73
C GLN A 504 29.10 21.13 -51.18
N GLN A 505 28.70 19.90 -50.82
CA GLN A 505 29.46 18.67 -51.08
C GLN A 505 28.90 17.81 -52.22
N LEU A 506 27.60 17.94 -52.52
CA LEU A 506 26.96 17.24 -53.64
C LEU A 506 26.31 18.22 -54.60
N GLY A 507 26.22 17.81 -55.88
CA GLY A 507 25.45 18.57 -56.86
C GLY A 507 24.01 18.73 -56.38
N ILE A 508 23.41 19.91 -56.58
CA ILE A 508 22.13 20.22 -55.94
C ILE A 508 21.02 19.24 -56.32
N ASN A 509 21.09 18.61 -57.50
CA ASN A 509 20.12 17.63 -58.00
C ASN A 509 20.52 16.16 -57.76
N GLU A 510 21.64 15.88 -57.10
CA GLU A 510 22.17 14.53 -56.93
C GLU A 510 21.53 13.77 -55.76
N VAL A 511 21.46 12.44 -55.83
CA VAL A 511 21.06 11.61 -54.68
C VAL A 511 22.17 11.62 -53.64
N GLY A 512 21.82 11.74 -52.35
CA GLY A 512 22.75 11.60 -51.22
C GLY A 512 22.35 10.46 -50.28
N TRP A 513 23.30 9.99 -49.47
CA TRP A 513 23.11 8.95 -48.46
C TRP A 513 23.05 9.53 -47.05
N HIS A 514 21.94 10.16 -46.66
CA HIS A 514 21.85 10.85 -45.35
C HIS A 514 20.66 10.47 -44.48
N ALA A 515 19.54 10.02 -45.06
CA ALA A 515 18.27 9.89 -44.35
C ALA A 515 18.03 8.49 -43.73
N GLY A 516 18.93 7.54 -43.98
CA GLY A 516 18.78 6.14 -43.52
C GLY A 516 17.68 5.35 -44.25
N GLU A 517 16.92 5.99 -45.13
CA GLU A 517 15.78 5.41 -45.86
C GLU A 517 15.73 5.91 -47.31
N ALA A 518 15.22 5.06 -48.21
CA ALA A 518 15.24 5.33 -49.65
C ALA A 518 14.45 6.59 -50.04
N ASN A 519 13.33 6.88 -49.38
CA ASN A 519 12.50 8.06 -49.67
C ASN A 519 13.27 9.37 -49.35
N GLY A 520 13.87 9.46 -48.17
CA GLY A 520 14.65 10.65 -47.79
C GLY A 520 15.92 10.81 -48.61
N ASN A 521 16.59 9.72 -48.98
CA ASN A 521 17.80 9.76 -49.82
C ASN A 521 17.49 10.16 -51.28
N ASN A 522 16.46 9.56 -51.89
CA ASN A 522 16.18 9.76 -53.32
C ASN A 522 15.45 11.07 -53.64
N TYR A 523 14.82 11.71 -52.66
CA TYR A 523 14.01 12.91 -52.86
C TYR A 523 14.37 14.10 -51.94
N GLY A 524 15.31 13.91 -51.01
CA GLY A 524 15.69 14.91 -50.03
C GLY A 524 16.98 15.66 -50.36
N ILE A 525 17.03 16.95 -49.98
CA ILE A 525 18.27 17.71 -49.86
C ILE A 525 18.72 17.68 -48.40
N GLY A 526 19.69 16.82 -48.07
CA GLY A 526 20.31 16.78 -46.73
C GLY A 526 21.19 17.98 -46.41
N ILE A 527 20.97 18.61 -45.24
CA ILE A 527 21.78 19.69 -44.68
C ILE A 527 22.29 19.28 -43.29
N GLU A 528 23.60 19.22 -43.12
CA GLU A 528 24.27 18.96 -41.85
C GLU A 528 24.60 20.27 -41.13
N SER A 529 23.96 20.50 -39.97
CA SER A 529 24.26 21.64 -39.10
C SER A 529 25.26 21.27 -38.00
N CYS A 530 26.37 22.01 -37.95
CA CYS A 530 27.49 21.75 -37.05
C CYS A 530 27.15 22.02 -35.58
N VAL A 531 27.64 21.16 -34.69
CA VAL A 531 27.36 21.19 -33.24
C VAL A 531 28.65 21.08 -32.40
N TYR A 532 29.76 21.62 -32.90
CA TYR A 532 31.05 21.54 -32.20
C TYR A 532 31.12 22.44 -30.96
N GLN A 533 31.91 22.04 -29.95
CA GLN A 533 32.16 22.87 -28.78
C GLN A 533 32.75 24.23 -29.17
N GLY A 534 32.08 25.31 -28.78
CA GLY A 534 32.47 26.69 -29.09
C GLY A 534 31.76 27.29 -30.31
N VAL A 535 30.90 26.53 -30.99
CA VAL A 535 30.02 27.06 -32.04
C VAL A 535 28.95 27.99 -31.45
N ASP A 536 28.66 29.10 -32.12
CA ASP A 536 27.44 29.87 -31.85
C ASP A 536 26.24 29.16 -32.50
N PHE A 537 25.58 28.28 -31.74
CA PHE A 537 24.48 27.49 -32.28
C PHE A 537 23.24 28.33 -32.65
N ASN A 538 23.06 29.52 -32.07
CA ASN A 538 22.00 30.43 -32.51
C ASN A 538 22.27 30.93 -33.93
N GLN A 539 23.54 31.28 -34.21
CA GLN A 539 23.95 31.68 -35.54
C GLN A 539 23.85 30.52 -36.55
N VAL A 540 24.16 29.29 -36.13
CA VAL A 540 23.92 28.08 -36.95
C VAL A 540 22.45 27.97 -37.35
N LEU A 541 21.52 28.10 -36.41
CA LEU A 541 20.08 28.01 -36.69
C LEU A 541 19.60 29.09 -37.67
N ARG A 542 20.04 30.33 -37.50
CA ARG A 542 19.69 31.45 -38.40
C ARG A 542 20.20 31.20 -39.82
N ARG A 543 21.47 30.81 -39.96
CA ARG A 543 22.06 30.51 -41.28
C ARG A 543 21.41 29.28 -41.93
N LEU A 544 21.12 28.25 -41.13
CA LEU A 544 20.39 27.05 -41.58
C LEU A 544 18.99 27.41 -42.07
N ALA A 545 18.29 28.30 -41.37
CA ALA A 545 16.95 28.75 -41.75
C ALA A 545 16.97 29.52 -43.07
N LYS A 546 17.95 30.41 -43.25
CA LYS A 546 18.16 31.15 -44.50
C LYS A 546 18.39 30.23 -45.70
N LEU A 547 19.28 29.24 -45.55
CA LEU A 547 19.51 28.24 -46.59
C LEU A 547 18.24 27.43 -46.89
N THR A 548 17.52 27.01 -45.84
CA THR A 548 16.31 26.21 -45.98
C THR A 548 15.23 26.99 -46.72
N ALA A 549 15.00 28.26 -46.37
CA ALA A 549 14.05 29.15 -47.05
C ALA A 549 14.39 29.31 -48.54
N GLN A 550 15.66 29.55 -48.87
CA GLN A 550 16.11 29.63 -50.27
C GLN A 550 15.79 28.34 -51.04
N LEU A 551 16.06 27.17 -50.44
CA LEU A 551 15.79 25.88 -51.07
C LEU A 551 14.30 25.58 -51.23
N LEU A 552 13.45 26.04 -50.32
CA LEU A 552 11.99 25.94 -50.49
C LEU A 552 11.53 26.73 -51.72
N ILE A 553 12.08 27.92 -51.93
CA ILE A 553 11.79 28.77 -53.10
C ILE A 553 12.30 28.10 -54.38
N ASP A 554 13.57 27.70 -54.40
CA ASP A 554 14.23 27.13 -55.59
C ASP A 554 13.54 25.85 -56.09
N PHE A 555 12.97 25.06 -55.18
CA PHE A 555 12.31 23.78 -55.49
C PHE A 555 10.78 23.82 -55.38
N ASN A 556 10.18 24.99 -55.16
CA ASN A 556 8.73 25.17 -55.01
C ASN A 556 8.12 24.20 -53.98
N LEU A 557 8.69 24.18 -52.77
CA LEU A 557 8.28 23.36 -51.64
C LEU A 557 7.58 24.19 -50.56
N GLY A 558 6.72 23.54 -49.77
CA GLY A 558 6.06 24.14 -48.61
C GLY A 558 6.77 23.84 -47.29
N PHE A 559 6.37 24.49 -46.20
CA PHE A 559 6.98 24.28 -44.87
C PHE A 559 6.82 22.83 -44.35
N SER A 560 5.78 22.11 -44.77
CA SER A 560 5.57 20.69 -44.43
C SER A 560 6.61 19.75 -45.07
N ASP A 561 7.32 20.23 -46.08
CA ASP A 561 8.37 19.48 -46.81
C ASP A 561 9.75 19.62 -46.13
N ILE A 562 9.85 20.46 -45.11
CA ILE A 562 10.99 20.48 -44.19
C ILE A 562 10.87 19.28 -43.28
N LYS A 563 11.82 18.36 -43.36
CA LYS A 563 11.85 17.11 -42.60
C LYS A 563 13.07 17.03 -41.70
N GLN A 564 12.90 16.35 -40.59
CA GLN A 564 14.00 15.86 -39.77
C GLN A 564 14.47 14.52 -40.33
N HIS A 565 15.72 14.14 -40.09
CA HIS A 565 16.15 12.75 -40.33
C HIS A 565 15.24 11.78 -39.55
N TYR A 566 14.84 12.15 -38.35
CA TYR A 566 13.87 11.40 -37.53
C TYR A 566 12.60 11.00 -38.30
N ASP A 567 12.08 11.86 -39.18
CA ASP A 567 10.83 11.61 -39.92
C ASP A 567 10.95 10.47 -40.95
N PHE A 568 12.17 10.02 -41.25
CA PHE A 568 12.44 8.93 -42.17
C PHE A 568 12.84 7.64 -41.45
N SER A 569 13.87 7.68 -40.60
CA SER A 569 14.47 6.47 -40.00
C SER A 569 14.19 6.31 -38.51
N GLY A 570 13.55 7.29 -37.86
CA GLY A 570 13.38 7.33 -36.41
C GLY A 570 14.66 7.67 -35.63
N LYS A 571 15.80 7.90 -36.30
CA LYS A 571 17.04 8.37 -35.64
C LYS A 571 16.76 9.71 -34.97
N ASN A 572 17.14 9.88 -33.69
CA ASN A 572 17.05 11.15 -32.97
C ASN A 572 17.99 12.21 -33.59
N CYS A 573 17.61 12.78 -34.72
CA CYS A 573 18.40 13.69 -35.54
C CYS A 573 17.44 14.65 -36.28
N PRO A 574 17.63 15.98 -36.20
CA PRO A 574 18.75 16.72 -35.57
C PRO A 574 18.70 16.73 -34.03
N GLN A 575 19.64 16.04 -33.37
CA GLN A 575 19.57 15.71 -31.94
C GLN A 575 19.55 16.96 -31.05
N VAL A 576 20.44 17.93 -31.29
CA VAL A 576 20.53 19.16 -30.51
C VAL A 576 19.25 19.97 -30.62
N ILE A 577 18.69 20.11 -31.83
CA ILE A 577 17.46 20.88 -32.04
C ILE A 577 16.27 20.20 -31.33
N ARG A 578 16.20 18.87 -31.39
CA ARG A 578 15.13 18.08 -30.75
C ARG A 578 15.22 18.12 -29.22
N GLU A 579 16.39 17.84 -28.65
CA GLU A 579 16.58 17.79 -27.20
C GLU A 579 16.57 19.18 -26.55
N ALA A 580 16.90 20.24 -27.28
CA ALA A 580 16.74 21.61 -26.81
C ALA A 580 15.31 22.17 -27.05
N HIS A 581 14.41 21.39 -27.65
CA HIS A 581 13.05 21.81 -28.02
C HIS A 581 12.99 23.06 -28.91
N ARG A 582 13.92 23.17 -29.88
CA ARG A 582 14.09 24.34 -30.76
C ARG A 582 13.61 24.12 -32.19
N TRP A 583 12.85 23.06 -32.45
CA TRP A 583 12.35 22.79 -33.81
C TRP A 583 11.35 23.85 -34.28
N ASP A 584 10.40 24.23 -33.43
CA ASP A 584 9.41 25.27 -33.77
C ASP A 584 10.09 26.63 -33.97
N GLU A 585 11.09 26.95 -33.14
CA GLU A 585 11.95 28.12 -33.33
C GLU A 585 12.66 28.10 -34.69
N PHE A 586 13.19 26.95 -35.11
CA PHE A 586 13.82 26.80 -36.42
C PHE A 586 12.83 27.02 -37.56
N ILE A 587 11.61 26.46 -37.47
CA ILE A 587 10.56 26.67 -38.47
C ILE A 587 10.13 28.14 -38.55
N ASP A 588 10.00 28.82 -37.40
CA ASP A 588 9.71 30.27 -37.35
C ASP A 588 10.78 31.08 -38.10
N LEU A 589 12.07 30.75 -37.91
CA LEU A 589 13.15 31.42 -38.63
C LEU A 589 13.06 31.18 -40.15
N VAL A 590 12.73 29.96 -40.57
CA VAL A 590 12.55 29.64 -42.00
C VAL A 590 11.40 30.45 -42.58
N GLN A 591 10.30 30.60 -41.85
CA GLN A 591 9.16 31.40 -42.26
C GLN A 591 9.51 32.88 -42.42
N ILE A 592 10.29 33.44 -41.49
CA ILE A 592 10.79 34.83 -41.57
C ILE A 592 11.64 35.03 -42.83
N GLU A 593 12.65 34.18 -43.04
CA GLU A 593 13.52 34.25 -44.21
C GLU A 593 12.74 34.08 -45.53
N TYR A 594 11.85 33.08 -45.59
CA TYR A 594 11.01 32.81 -46.75
C TYR A 594 10.08 34.00 -47.07
N PHE A 595 9.43 34.59 -46.05
CA PHE A 595 8.57 35.76 -46.23
C PHE A 595 9.34 36.93 -46.83
N ALA A 596 10.52 37.24 -46.28
CA ALA A 596 11.32 38.36 -46.75
C ALA A 596 11.81 38.15 -48.18
N MET A 597 12.31 36.95 -48.49
CA MET A 597 12.79 36.61 -49.84
C MET A 597 11.68 36.65 -50.91
N THR A 598 10.44 36.33 -50.55
CA THR A 598 9.32 36.26 -51.52
C THR A 598 8.48 37.54 -51.61
N ASN A 599 8.34 38.28 -50.51
CA ASN A 599 7.45 39.44 -50.43
C ASN A 599 8.19 40.77 -50.30
N LEU A 600 9.45 40.77 -49.84
CA LEU A 600 10.20 41.97 -49.47
C LEU A 600 11.56 42.08 -50.19
N SER A 601 11.74 41.38 -51.31
CA SER A 601 12.99 41.39 -52.09
C SER A 601 13.37 42.78 -52.65
N ASP A 602 12.41 43.69 -52.70
CA ASP A 602 12.52 45.09 -53.14
C ASP A 602 12.66 46.09 -51.96
N VAL A 603 12.88 45.60 -50.75
CA VAL A 603 12.99 46.36 -49.50
C VAL A 603 14.37 46.17 -48.89
N SER A 604 15.00 47.25 -48.42
CA SER A 604 16.29 47.20 -47.70
C SER A 604 16.10 47.50 -46.21
N PHE A 605 16.84 46.77 -45.37
CA PHE A 605 16.78 46.86 -43.92
C PHE A 605 18.16 47.22 -43.34
N VAL A 606 18.24 48.32 -42.61
CA VAL A 606 19.46 48.70 -41.87
C VAL A 606 19.16 48.72 -40.38
N TRP A 607 19.59 47.67 -39.70
CA TRP A 607 19.45 47.51 -38.25
C TRP A 607 20.51 48.29 -37.49
N LYS A 608 20.14 48.80 -36.33
CA LYS A 608 21.04 49.44 -35.38
C LYS A 608 20.60 49.17 -33.96
N SER A 609 21.48 48.56 -33.17
CA SER A 609 21.29 48.41 -31.73
C SER A 609 21.43 49.77 -31.04
N LEU A 610 20.51 50.04 -30.11
CA LEU A 610 20.58 51.18 -29.19
C LEU A 610 21.10 50.75 -27.81
N THR A 611 21.34 49.44 -27.63
CA THR A 611 22.03 48.83 -26.49
C THR A 611 23.26 48.02 -26.95
N PRO A 612 24.26 48.66 -27.60
CA PRO A 612 25.35 47.98 -28.30
C PRO A 612 26.32 47.22 -27.39
N THR A 613 26.24 47.41 -26.07
CA THR A 613 27.02 46.61 -25.11
C THR A 613 26.39 45.24 -24.84
N ILE A 614 25.13 45.02 -25.20
CA ILE A 614 24.37 43.78 -24.94
C ILE A 614 23.98 43.09 -26.26
N LEU A 615 23.42 43.84 -27.21
CA LEU A 615 22.90 43.37 -28.49
C LEU A 615 23.68 44.07 -29.61
N ASP A 616 24.15 43.35 -30.62
CA ASP A 616 24.81 43.95 -31.79
C ASP A 616 23.81 44.30 -32.93
N ASP A 617 24.33 44.91 -34.00
CA ASP A 617 23.54 45.32 -35.17
C ASP A 617 23.07 44.12 -36.02
N GLU A 618 23.54 42.91 -35.72
CA GLU A 618 23.09 41.65 -36.34
C GLU A 618 22.04 40.93 -35.48
N GLY A 619 21.63 41.54 -34.36
CA GLY A 619 20.63 40.99 -33.43
C GLY A 619 21.17 39.89 -32.51
N LYS A 620 22.49 39.71 -32.42
CA LYS A 620 23.10 38.75 -31.50
C LYS A 620 23.32 39.39 -30.13
N VAL A 621 22.98 38.65 -29.07
CA VAL A 621 23.39 39.03 -27.71
C VAL A 621 24.86 38.70 -27.54
N ILE A 622 25.69 39.73 -27.40
CA ILE A 622 27.15 39.62 -27.26
C ILE A 622 27.63 39.64 -25.80
N HIS A 623 26.81 40.16 -24.88
CA HIS A 623 27.10 40.17 -23.45
C HIS A 623 25.80 40.13 -22.62
N HIS A 624 25.46 38.93 -22.13
CA HIS A 624 24.28 38.74 -21.30
C HIS A 624 24.53 39.21 -19.84
N PRO A 625 23.72 40.11 -19.26
CA PRO A 625 23.99 40.71 -17.95
C PRO A 625 23.63 39.83 -16.74
N GLY A 626 23.08 38.64 -16.96
CA GLY A 626 22.68 37.69 -15.89
C GLY A 626 21.48 38.15 -15.07
N ARG A 627 20.68 39.06 -15.61
CA ARG A 627 19.41 39.55 -15.05
C ARG A 627 18.49 39.97 -16.20
N VAL A 628 17.19 40.05 -15.91
CA VAL A 628 16.23 40.62 -16.85
C VAL A 628 16.61 42.06 -17.19
N VAL A 629 16.68 42.39 -18.48
CA VAL A 629 17.05 43.74 -18.96
C VAL A 629 16.25 44.07 -20.22
N GLN A 630 15.97 45.36 -20.46
CA GLN A 630 15.45 45.81 -21.74
C GLN A 630 16.60 46.08 -22.71
N VAL A 631 16.46 45.58 -23.94
CA VAL A 631 17.29 45.97 -25.08
C VAL A 631 16.44 46.76 -26.06
N SER A 632 17.04 47.79 -26.66
CA SER A 632 16.36 48.64 -27.63
C SER A 632 17.17 48.68 -28.92
N TYR A 633 16.46 48.79 -30.04
CA TYR A 633 17.04 48.76 -31.37
C TYR A 633 16.11 49.47 -32.35
N GLN A 634 16.67 49.87 -33.48
CA GLN A 634 15.93 50.50 -34.56
C GLN A 634 16.28 49.86 -35.90
N VAL A 635 15.37 49.98 -36.85
CA VAL A 635 15.58 49.57 -38.24
C VAL A 635 15.15 50.70 -39.16
N SER A 636 16.05 51.07 -40.08
CA SER A 636 15.71 51.95 -41.20
C SER A 636 15.29 51.06 -42.37
N VAL A 637 14.03 51.16 -42.78
CA VAL A 637 13.46 50.39 -43.88
C VAL A 637 13.26 51.29 -45.08
N THR A 638 13.81 50.92 -46.23
CA THR A 638 13.67 51.68 -47.47
C THR A 638 12.92 50.87 -48.51
N TYR A 639 11.82 51.44 -49.03
CA TYR A 639 11.00 50.90 -50.11
C TYR A 639 10.65 52.02 -51.09
N HIS A 640 10.96 51.85 -52.39
CA HIS A 640 10.66 52.84 -53.45
C HIS A 640 11.07 54.29 -53.12
N ASN A 641 12.29 54.49 -52.61
CA ASN A 641 12.85 55.79 -52.17
C ASN A 641 12.17 56.44 -50.95
N GLU A 642 11.21 55.76 -50.32
CA GLU A 642 10.68 56.15 -49.02
C GLU A 642 11.42 55.37 -47.93
N THR A 643 12.02 56.08 -46.98
CA THR A 643 12.67 55.50 -45.81
C THR A 643 11.85 55.79 -44.56
N ARG A 644 11.50 54.73 -43.82
CA ARG A 644 10.86 54.81 -42.49
C ARG A 644 11.78 54.22 -41.43
N VAL A 645 11.78 54.81 -40.24
CA VAL A 645 12.54 54.29 -39.10
C VAL A 645 11.56 53.76 -38.07
N PHE A 646 11.78 52.51 -37.65
CA PHE A 646 11.00 51.85 -36.60
C PHE A 646 11.90 51.59 -35.41
N THR A 647 11.39 51.81 -34.20
CA THR A 647 12.09 51.57 -32.95
C THR A 647 11.33 50.54 -32.14
N PHE A 648 12.06 49.59 -31.57
CA PHE A 648 11.51 48.48 -30.80
C PHE A 648 12.28 48.33 -29.49
N GLU A 649 11.60 47.70 -28.53
CA GLU A 649 12.17 47.23 -27.28
C GLU A 649 11.81 45.77 -27.07
N SER A 650 12.77 45.00 -26.56
CA SER A 650 12.56 43.61 -26.17
C SER A 650 13.15 43.37 -24.80
N THR A 651 12.48 42.55 -24.01
CA THR A 651 12.99 42.11 -22.71
C THR A 651 13.87 40.88 -22.90
N LEU A 652 15.15 41.01 -22.57
CA LEU A 652 16.07 39.89 -22.48
C LEU A 652 15.87 39.19 -21.14
N ASN A 653 15.41 37.94 -21.20
CA ASN A 653 15.14 37.12 -20.02
C ASN A 653 16.41 36.76 -19.26
N ASN A 654 16.27 36.31 -18.01
CA ASN A 654 17.43 35.85 -17.25
C ASN A 654 18.06 34.58 -17.87
N LEU A 655 19.37 34.37 -17.66
CA LEU A 655 20.09 33.22 -18.20
C LEU A 655 19.90 31.95 -17.36
#